data_AF-A0A3L7TPN8-F1
#
_entry.id   AF-A0A3L7TPN8-F1
#
_cell.length_a   1.000
_cell.length_b   1.000
_cell.length_c   1.000
_cell.angle_alpha   90.00
_cell.angle_beta   90.00
_cell.angle_gamma   90.00
#
_symmetry.space_group_name_H-M   'P 1'
#
loop_
_entity.id
_entity.type
_entity.pdbx_description
1 polymer ?
#
loop_
_entity_poly.entity_id
_entity_poly.type
_entity_poly.pdbx_seq_one_letter_code
_entity_poly.pdbx_strand_id
1 'polypeptide(L)'
;MIQCNYRWRLVFNLITALSFAGIVHAHPPDEFNFASSRAWTNARTGEVVDGSFLFARSGKVAIATASGDITTIAIDDLASADRIEATQRIEAILAINESILDAAQSKPAHTNAADANSIDAKKPQQAAIFDAFAPFVKTRADERWLYVESDGLPHAPLASMMMVGITAWQQQVPLPQKYQGANAWQIPLKPELADKPISGRDALMRGAVALAANGIPIFNALNNRGVDSFSIGELDEFGGHCGRADDYHYHAAPLAIASIVGKGKPIAYALDGFPMYGLFDPAAKLGEDLACPCGSHDKLDELNGHFCELPKGEGFGGGTRSYHYHASKAYPYINGGMKGKVTLRGAGKESEVEPQAHANPMRPALQPLHGARITAFKQTSVSAWMLEYELASKKYTIAYRVESDGKLNFEFTDADGNMTKETYTPRNQGGVDRPRGQGQSGGREQGGAAGRPPRDDQPNAPRNVSVPVVKTPNTPGMNLECASLDSNGMLDVRCTCDGESLLPALKWSGLPVGTKSIAITMHHLPPGAESAAPGAESEKVYIMLYNIPATTTGINEGARDISSLSTWGINTVNRRREYAPPCSKGPGVKTYTATVFALSEAPKFDASNNGATRAQLLKAIEKTTLGTASFDLRYERKQKTQ
;
A
#
# COMPACT_ATOMS: atom_id res chain seq x y z
N MET A 1 -12.34 -62.35 36.36
CA MET A 1 -13.22 -61.19 36.09
C MET A 1 -13.15 -60.29 37.33
N ILE A 2 -12.10 -59.46 37.45
CA ILE A 2 -11.97 -58.04 36.99
C ILE A 2 -12.92 -57.12 37.77
N GLN A 3 -12.53 -56.06 38.50
CA GLN A 3 -11.29 -55.58 39.13
C GLN A 3 -11.73 -54.58 40.22
N CYS A 4 -10.89 -54.32 41.23
CA CYS A 4 -11.28 -53.77 42.53
C CYS A 4 -10.60 -52.41 42.82
N ASN A 5 -11.37 -51.51 43.47
CA ASN A 5 -11.06 -50.46 44.46
C ASN A 5 -9.89 -49.45 44.31
N TYR A 6 -10.23 -48.17 44.57
CA TYR A 6 -9.32 -47.03 44.73
C TYR A 6 -9.43 -46.43 46.14
N ARG A 7 -8.29 -46.27 46.85
CA ARG A 7 -7.90 -45.06 47.62
C ARG A 7 -6.50 -45.18 48.31
N TRP A 8 -5.70 -44.11 48.13
CA TRP A 8 -4.62 -43.52 48.96
C TRP A 8 -3.10 -43.83 48.76
N ARG A 9 -2.36 -42.73 48.41
CA ARG A 9 -1.01 -42.22 48.82
C ARG A 9 0.36 -42.84 48.38
N LEU A 10 1.18 -41.96 47.76
CA LEU A 10 2.62 -41.62 47.97
C LEU A 10 3.81 -42.38 47.30
N VAL A 11 4.85 -41.60 46.89
CA VAL A 11 6.31 -41.89 46.61
C VAL A 11 6.69 -42.32 45.16
N PHE A 12 7.70 -41.86 44.39
CA PHE A 12 8.73 -40.76 44.34
C PHE A 12 9.53 -40.86 43.00
N ASN A 13 10.15 -39.76 42.51
CA ASN A 13 11.31 -39.62 41.56
C ASN A 13 11.27 -40.23 40.12
N LEU A 14 11.99 -39.79 39.09
CA LEU A 14 12.69 -38.57 38.62
C LEU A 14 13.31 -38.98 37.23
N ILE A 15 13.38 -38.06 36.24
CA ILE A 15 14.20 -38.11 34.99
C ILE A 15 13.65 -39.06 33.88
N THR A 16 13.36 -38.70 32.60
CA THR A 16 14.02 -37.77 31.65
C THR A 16 13.10 -37.44 30.45
N ALA A 17 13.20 -36.18 30.00
CA ALA A 17 13.39 -35.71 28.61
C ALA A 17 12.25 -35.68 27.55
N LEU A 18 11.90 -34.42 27.22
CA LEU A 18 11.80 -33.80 25.89
C LEU A 18 10.74 -34.31 24.90
N SER A 19 9.76 -33.44 24.60
CA SER A 19 9.51 -32.93 23.24
C SER A 19 8.64 -31.67 23.27
N PHE A 20 9.31 -30.52 23.18
CA PHE A 20 8.89 -29.19 22.70
C PHE A 20 7.40 -28.81 22.69
N ALA A 21 6.95 -28.15 23.75
CA ALA A 21 5.84 -27.21 23.71
C ALA A 21 6.37 -25.85 23.21
N GLY A 22 6.04 -25.49 21.97
CA GLY A 22 6.30 -24.14 21.45
C GLY A 22 5.15 -23.20 21.81
N ILE A 23 5.19 -22.59 23.00
CA ILE A 23 4.28 -21.48 23.35
C ILE A 23 4.65 -20.29 22.45
N VAL A 24 3.64 -19.69 21.81
CA VAL A 24 3.78 -18.53 20.91
C VAL A 24 3.48 -17.27 21.72
N HIS A 25 4.42 -16.33 21.73
CA HIS A 25 4.27 -15.00 22.33
C HIS A 25 4.25 -13.96 21.22
N ALA A 26 3.08 -13.39 20.93
CA ALA A 26 2.91 -12.28 19.98
C ALA A 26 2.73 -10.94 20.73
N HIS A 27 3.31 -9.86 20.19
CA HIS A 27 3.31 -8.56 20.84
C HIS A 27 1.90 -7.95 21.02
N PRO A 28 1.65 -7.25 22.14
CA PRO A 28 0.52 -6.35 22.29
C PRO A 28 0.71 -5.07 21.44
N PRO A 29 -0.37 -4.33 21.18
CA PRO A 29 -0.43 -3.33 20.13
C PRO A 29 0.25 -1.97 20.46
N ASP A 30 1.18 -1.90 21.41
CA ASP A 30 1.86 -0.64 21.75
C ASP A 30 3.40 -0.64 21.56
N GLU A 31 3.99 -1.60 20.84
CA GLU A 31 5.43 -1.55 20.48
C GLU A 31 5.79 -2.01 19.05
N PHE A 32 4.92 -1.79 18.05
CA PHE A 32 5.47 -1.54 16.72
C PHE A 32 5.91 -0.08 16.68
N ASN A 33 7.17 0.13 17.03
CA ASN A 33 7.85 1.38 16.83
C ASN A 33 9.10 1.08 16.00
N PHE A 34 9.18 1.62 14.79
CA PHE A 34 10.41 1.62 13.97
C PHE A 34 11.62 2.28 14.69
N ALA A 35 11.41 2.87 15.88
CA ALA A 35 12.45 3.34 16.79
C ALA A 35 13.14 2.25 17.65
N SER A 36 12.76 0.96 17.54
CA SER A 36 13.28 -0.12 18.43
C SER A 36 14.25 -1.12 17.77
N SER A 37 14.66 -0.88 16.52
CA SER A 37 15.67 -1.73 15.86
C SER A 37 16.97 -1.70 16.66
N ARG A 38 17.46 -2.88 17.04
CA ARG A 38 18.75 -3.05 17.75
C ARG A 38 19.56 -4.18 17.13
N ALA A 39 20.85 -4.20 17.45
CA ALA A 39 21.72 -5.31 17.16
C ALA A 39 21.38 -6.49 18.08
N TRP A 40 21.16 -7.67 17.49
CA TRP A 40 20.95 -8.95 18.17
C TRP A 40 22.13 -9.86 17.86
N THR A 41 22.87 -10.26 18.87
CA THR A 41 24.11 -11.02 18.71
C THR A 41 23.90 -12.49 19.06
N ASN A 42 24.23 -13.36 18.11
CA ASN A 42 24.38 -14.79 18.35
C ASN A 42 25.76 -15.05 18.96
N ALA A 43 25.82 -15.24 20.28
CA ALA A 43 27.05 -15.48 21.02
C ALA A 43 27.77 -16.78 20.64
N ARG A 44 27.07 -17.73 20.00
CA ARG A 44 27.68 -18.99 19.52
C ARG A 44 28.37 -18.82 18.17
N THR A 45 27.79 -18.05 17.25
CA THR A 45 28.34 -17.88 15.88
C THR A 45 29.09 -16.56 15.69
N GLY A 46 28.92 -15.59 16.58
CA GLY A 46 29.42 -14.22 16.43
C GLY A 46 28.62 -13.36 15.44
N GLU A 47 27.54 -13.91 14.87
CA GLU A 47 26.68 -13.22 13.92
C GLU A 47 25.86 -12.13 14.62
N VAL A 48 25.81 -10.94 14.01
CA VAL A 48 25.02 -9.80 14.50
C VAL A 48 23.93 -9.49 13.49
N VAL A 49 22.70 -9.42 13.97
CA VAL A 49 21.52 -9.13 13.18
C VAL A 49 20.92 -7.81 13.66
N ASP A 50 20.88 -6.82 12.78
CA ASP A 50 20.16 -5.57 13.07
C ASP A 50 18.69 -5.70 12.68
N GLY A 51 17.81 -5.55 13.66
CA GLY A 51 16.37 -5.63 13.43
C GLY A 51 15.52 -5.53 14.68
N SER A 52 14.22 -5.61 14.48
CA SER A 52 13.21 -5.52 15.54
C SER A 52 12.77 -6.91 15.98
N PHE A 53 12.59 -7.09 17.29
CA PHE A 53 11.95 -8.31 17.81
C PHE A 53 10.53 -8.40 17.24
N LEU A 54 10.18 -9.56 16.69
CA LEU A 54 8.87 -9.79 16.07
C LEU A 54 7.99 -10.71 16.93
N PHE A 55 8.53 -11.85 17.36
CA PHE A 55 7.89 -12.80 18.28
C PHE A 55 8.94 -13.79 18.82
N ALA A 56 8.59 -14.53 19.86
CA ALA A 56 9.37 -15.71 20.26
C ALA A 56 8.51 -16.97 20.24
N ARG A 57 9.07 -18.05 19.65
CA ARG A 57 8.41 -19.35 19.52
C ARG A 57 9.46 -20.46 19.58
N SER A 58 9.13 -21.56 20.28
CA SER A 58 9.95 -22.77 20.32
C SER A 58 11.42 -22.55 20.71
N GLY A 59 11.67 -21.68 21.69
CA GLY A 59 13.02 -21.39 22.19
C GLY A 59 13.86 -20.47 21.28
N LYS A 60 13.24 -19.82 20.29
CA LYS A 60 13.91 -18.89 19.37
C LYS A 60 13.21 -17.53 19.33
N VAL A 61 14.01 -16.49 19.12
CA VAL A 61 13.54 -15.12 18.85
C VAL A 61 13.55 -14.90 17.34
N ALA A 62 12.45 -14.41 16.80
CA ALA A 62 12.34 -13.95 15.42
C ALA A 62 12.62 -12.44 15.36
N ILE A 63 13.53 -12.06 14.46
CA ILE A 63 14.00 -10.70 14.27
C ILE A 63 13.68 -10.29 12.84
N ALA A 64 12.87 -9.25 12.69
CA ALA A 64 12.60 -8.64 11.40
C ALA A 64 13.68 -7.61 11.10
N THR A 65 14.47 -7.88 10.07
CA THR A 65 15.55 -7.00 9.62
C THR A 65 15.00 -5.81 8.84
N ALA A 66 15.82 -4.77 8.66
CA ALA A 66 15.43 -3.59 7.88
C ALA A 66 15.16 -3.89 6.38
N SER A 67 15.61 -5.05 5.86
CA SER A 67 15.27 -5.54 4.52
C SER A 67 13.91 -6.24 4.45
N GLY A 68 13.22 -6.43 5.59
CA GLY A 68 11.96 -7.16 5.69
C GLY A 68 12.13 -8.67 5.83
N ASP A 69 13.37 -9.16 5.82
CA ASP A 69 13.66 -10.58 6.04
C ASP A 69 13.53 -10.92 7.53
N ILE A 70 12.97 -12.09 7.83
CA ILE A 70 12.86 -12.60 9.19
C ILE A 70 13.98 -13.62 9.39
N THR A 71 14.86 -13.34 10.34
CA THR A 71 15.85 -14.30 10.82
C THR A 71 15.51 -14.73 12.24
N THR A 72 16.09 -15.85 12.68
CA THR A 72 15.84 -16.38 14.02
C THR A 72 17.13 -16.73 14.74
N ILE A 73 17.23 -16.35 16.00
CA ILE A 73 18.33 -16.75 16.88
C ILE A 73 17.73 -17.56 18.04
N ALA A 74 18.33 -18.69 18.39
CA ALA A 74 17.91 -19.44 19.57
C ALA A 74 18.20 -18.61 20.82
N ILE A 75 17.25 -18.57 21.77
CA ILE A 75 17.36 -17.79 23.00
C ILE A 75 18.62 -18.22 23.77
N ASP A 76 18.93 -19.52 23.73
CA ASP A 76 20.11 -20.08 24.37
C ASP A 76 21.44 -19.69 23.74
N ASP A 77 21.40 -19.08 22.57
CA ASP A 77 22.56 -18.64 21.80
C ASP A 77 22.67 -17.11 21.71
N LEU A 78 21.72 -16.37 22.28
CA LEU A 78 21.81 -14.90 22.36
C LEU A 78 22.88 -14.46 23.36
N ALA A 79 23.59 -13.38 23.04
CA ALA A 79 24.46 -12.68 24.00
C ALA A 79 23.66 -12.26 25.23
N SER A 80 24.30 -12.17 26.40
CA SER A 80 23.61 -12.01 27.69
C SER A 80 22.65 -10.82 27.72
N ALA A 81 23.03 -9.68 27.14
CA ALA A 81 22.17 -8.50 27.08
C ALA A 81 20.95 -8.67 26.14
N ASP A 82 21.12 -9.41 25.03
CA ASP A 82 20.05 -9.67 24.06
C ASP A 82 19.09 -10.76 24.57
N ARG A 83 19.62 -11.71 25.34
CA ARG A 83 18.81 -12.73 26.02
C ARG A 83 17.93 -12.13 27.09
N ILE A 84 18.47 -11.21 27.90
CA ILE A 84 17.69 -10.49 28.93
C ILE A 84 16.55 -9.70 28.27
N GLU A 85 16.85 -8.97 27.20
CA GLU A 85 15.83 -8.24 26.42
C GLU A 85 14.76 -9.18 25.86
N ALA A 86 15.16 -10.29 25.23
CA ALA A 86 14.23 -11.27 24.68
C ALA A 86 13.33 -11.87 25.77
N THR A 87 13.90 -12.27 26.91
CA THR A 87 13.15 -12.81 28.04
C THR A 87 12.18 -11.80 28.62
N GLN A 88 12.58 -10.53 28.78
CA GLN A 88 11.69 -9.46 29.25
C GLN A 88 10.52 -9.21 28.29
N ARG A 89 10.76 -9.20 26.98
CA ARG A 89 9.71 -9.06 25.97
C ARG A 89 8.74 -10.25 25.99
N ILE A 90 9.27 -11.47 26.17
CA ILE A 90 8.47 -12.68 26.29
C ILE A 90 7.61 -12.66 27.55
N GLU A 91 8.18 -12.29 28.70
CA GLU A 91 7.48 -12.19 29.98
C GLU A 91 6.38 -11.11 29.95
N ALA A 92 6.64 -9.97 29.30
CA ALA A 92 5.64 -8.92 29.10
C ALA A 92 4.46 -9.40 28.24
N ILE A 93 4.75 -10.13 27.15
CA ILE A 93 3.71 -10.74 26.31
C ILE A 93 2.92 -11.80 27.10
N LEU A 94 3.60 -12.62 27.90
CA LEU A 94 2.98 -13.63 28.77
C LEU A 94 2.01 -13.01 29.77
N ALA A 95 2.45 -11.97 30.49
CA ALA A 95 1.62 -11.29 31.47
C ALA A 95 0.34 -10.69 30.86
N ILE A 96 0.43 -10.22 29.61
CA ILE A 96 -0.72 -9.69 28.88
C ILE A 96 -1.66 -10.82 28.46
N ASN A 97 -1.12 -11.92 27.95
CA ASN A 97 -1.92 -13.11 27.61
C ASN A 97 -2.59 -13.74 28.84
N GLU A 98 -1.93 -13.77 30.01
CA GLU A 98 -2.54 -14.23 31.26
C GLU A 98 -3.64 -13.27 31.75
N SER A 99 -3.45 -11.95 31.62
CA SER A 99 -4.50 -10.98 31.96
C SER A 99 -5.75 -11.09 31.07
N ILE A 100 -5.58 -11.52 29.81
CA ILE A 100 -6.66 -11.83 28.85
C ILE A 100 -7.42 -13.10 29.26
N LEU A 101 -6.71 -14.12 29.76
CA LEU A 101 -7.32 -15.36 30.23
C LEU A 101 -8.10 -15.15 31.54
N ASP A 102 -7.58 -14.34 32.47
CA ASP A 102 -8.28 -13.98 33.71
C ASP A 102 -9.51 -13.09 33.45
N ALA A 103 -9.45 -12.19 32.47
CA ALA A 103 -10.58 -11.39 32.03
C ALA A 103 -11.67 -12.22 31.30
N ALA A 104 -11.28 -13.29 30.59
CA ALA A 104 -12.19 -14.21 29.93
C ALA A 104 -12.88 -15.19 30.92
N GLN A 105 -12.24 -15.49 32.05
CA GLN A 105 -12.81 -16.37 33.08
C GLN A 105 -13.64 -15.64 34.15
N SER A 106 -13.55 -14.31 34.26
CA SER A 106 -14.19 -13.52 35.33
C SER A 106 -15.56 -12.90 34.98
N LYS A 107 -16.17 -13.21 33.83
CA LYS A 107 -17.55 -12.81 33.53
C LYS A 107 -18.52 -14.00 33.58
N PRO A 108 -19.54 -13.99 34.46
CA PRO A 108 -20.51 -15.07 34.51
C PRO A 108 -21.35 -15.05 33.24
N ALA A 109 -21.53 -16.23 32.65
CA ALA A 109 -22.47 -16.45 31.55
C ALA A 109 -23.90 -16.17 32.05
N HIS A 110 -24.48 -15.03 31.66
CA HIS A 110 -25.90 -14.80 31.82
C HIS A 110 -26.66 -15.48 30.68
N THR A 111 -26.99 -16.76 30.89
CA THR A 111 -28.03 -17.45 30.11
C THR A 111 -29.38 -17.20 30.79
N ASN A 112 -30.20 -16.30 30.26
CA ASN A 112 -31.62 -16.30 30.57
C ASN A 112 -32.35 -17.21 29.58
N ALA A 113 -32.75 -18.38 30.08
CA ALA A 113 -33.64 -19.31 29.42
C ALA A 113 -35.09 -18.78 29.49
N ALA A 114 -35.47 -17.86 28.60
CA ALA A 114 -36.87 -17.40 28.52
C ALA A 114 -37.34 -16.91 27.13
N ASP A 115 -36.57 -17.07 26.05
CA ASP A 115 -37.00 -16.70 24.68
C ASP A 115 -36.92 -17.88 23.69
N ALA A 116 -37.01 -19.11 24.20
CA ALA A 116 -37.11 -20.32 23.37
C ALA A 116 -38.56 -20.51 22.89
N ASN A 117 -39.06 -19.62 22.03
CA ASN A 117 -40.17 -19.89 21.11
C ASN A 117 -40.43 -18.69 20.17
N SER A 118 -39.48 -18.44 19.27
CA SER A 118 -39.80 -17.92 17.94
C SER A 118 -39.04 -18.79 16.95
N ILE A 119 -39.62 -19.05 15.77
CA ILE A 119 -38.98 -19.82 14.70
C ILE A 119 -37.87 -18.94 14.13
N ASP A 120 -36.73 -18.90 14.80
CA ASP A 120 -35.60 -18.04 14.46
C ASP A 120 -34.74 -18.79 13.43
N ALA A 121 -34.72 -18.30 12.19
CA ALA A 121 -33.86 -18.87 11.16
C ALA A 121 -32.40 -18.77 11.64
N LYS A 122 -31.78 -19.92 11.90
CA LYS A 122 -30.39 -20.04 12.35
C LYS A 122 -29.50 -19.17 11.43
N LYS A 123 -28.79 -18.19 12.00
CA LYS A 123 -27.89 -17.30 11.24
C LYS A 123 -26.99 -18.12 10.29
N PRO A 124 -26.74 -17.64 9.07
CA PRO A 124 -25.87 -18.34 8.12
C PRO A 124 -24.46 -18.50 8.68
N GLN A 125 -23.77 -19.60 8.34
CA GLN A 125 -22.44 -19.91 8.86
C GLN A 125 -21.41 -18.81 8.56
N GLN A 126 -21.56 -18.12 7.44
CA GLN A 126 -20.71 -16.99 7.03
C GLN A 126 -20.72 -15.85 8.05
N ALA A 127 -21.81 -15.67 8.82
CA ALA A 127 -21.92 -14.65 9.86
C ALA A 127 -20.95 -14.88 11.04
N ALA A 128 -20.49 -16.11 11.26
CA ALA A 128 -19.74 -16.48 12.46
C ALA A 128 -18.42 -15.70 12.62
N ILE A 129 -17.71 -15.39 11.53
CA ILE A 129 -16.45 -14.64 11.63
C ILE A 129 -16.68 -13.17 12.02
N PHE A 130 -17.80 -12.61 11.59
CA PHE A 130 -18.19 -11.23 11.89
C PHE A 130 -18.73 -11.11 13.32
N ASP A 131 -19.50 -12.11 13.76
CA ASP A 131 -20.02 -12.19 15.12
C ASP A 131 -18.88 -12.27 16.18
N ALA A 132 -17.67 -12.69 15.79
CA ALA A 132 -16.48 -12.64 16.65
C ALA A 132 -16.04 -11.20 17.01
N PHE A 133 -16.53 -10.18 16.30
CA PHE A 133 -16.25 -8.76 16.51
C PHE A 133 -17.46 -7.99 17.06
N ALA A 134 -18.45 -8.70 17.60
CA ALA A 134 -19.54 -8.06 18.35
C ALA A 134 -19.00 -7.28 19.57
N PRO A 135 -19.61 -6.15 19.96
CA PRO A 135 -20.82 -5.55 19.38
C PRO A 135 -20.56 -4.59 18.21
N PHE A 136 -19.30 -4.40 17.79
CA PHE A 136 -18.89 -3.42 16.79
C PHE A 136 -19.25 -3.83 15.36
N VAL A 137 -19.29 -5.13 15.12
CA VAL A 137 -19.82 -5.72 13.90
C VAL A 137 -21.14 -6.43 14.22
N LYS A 138 -22.16 -6.18 13.38
CA LYS A 138 -23.47 -6.83 13.49
C LYS A 138 -23.84 -7.47 12.18
N THR A 139 -24.55 -8.58 12.25
CA THR A 139 -24.97 -9.34 11.08
C THR A 139 -26.48 -9.54 11.06
N ARG A 140 -27.04 -9.44 9.86
CA ARG A 140 -28.41 -9.89 9.54
C ARG A 140 -28.40 -10.57 8.17
N ALA A 141 -29.36 -11.41 7.86
CA ALA A 141 -29.39 -12.13 6.59
C ALA A 141 -30.80 -12.22 6.02
N ASP A 142 -30.88 -12.33 4.70
CA ASP A 142 -32.05 -12.82 3.98
C ASP A 142 -31.67 -14.06 3.15
N GLU A 143 -32.52 -14.52 2.24
CA GLU A 143 -32.26 -15.71 1.43
C GLU A 143 -31.06 -15.58 0.47
N ARG A 144 -30.65 -14.35 0.17
CA ARG A 144 -29.64 -14.00 -0.85
C ARG A 144 -28.36 -13.44 -0.22
N TRP A 145 -28.49 -12.57 0.77
CA TRP A 145 -27.40 -11.75 1.27
C TRP A 145 -27.17 -11.96 2.76
N LEU A 146 -25.89 -12.03 3.13
CA LEU A 146 -25.42 -11.65 4.45
C LEU A 146 -25.20 -10.13 4.43
N TYR A 147 -25.86 -9.43 5.34
CA TYR A 147 -25.62 -8.02 5.59
C TYR A 147 -24.71 -7.87 6.80
N VAL A 148 -23.65 -7.08 6.63
CA VAL A 148 -22.68 -6.80 7.70
C VAL A 148 -22.68 -5.30 7.97
N GLU A 149 -22.96 -4.95 9.22
CA GLU A 149 -22.98 -3.58 9.71
C GLU A 149 -21.76 -3.31 10.58
N SER A 150 -21.13 -2.15 10.40
CA SER A 150 -19.95 -1.72 11.15
C SER A 150 -19.82 -0.19 11.10
N ASP A 151 -18.81 0.35 11.77
CA ASP A 151 -18.39 1.75 11.62
C ASP A 151 -17.12 1.92 10.76
N GLY A 152 -16.57 0.83 10.21
CA GLY A 152 -15.37 0.85 9.38
C GLY A 152 -14.08 1.18 10.13
N LEU A 153 -14.05 1.09 11.46
CA LEU A 153 -12.86 1.33 12.28
C LEU A 153 -12.37 0.05 12.97
N PRO A 154 -11.07 -0.06 13.25
CA PRO A 154 -10.58 -1.13 14.10
C PRO A 154 -11.00 -0.89 15.55
N HIS A 155 -11.52 -1.94 16.17
CA HIS A 155 -11.90 -1.97 17.59
C HIS A 155 -11.01 -2.92 18.36
N ALA A 156 -11.06 -2.84 19.68
CA ALA A 156 -10.34 -3.76 20.55
C ALA A 156 -10.59 -5.23 20.13
N PRO A 157 -9.53 -6.07 20.04
CA PRO A 157 -8.16 -5.82 20.47
C PRO A 157 -7.24 -5.17 19.40
N LEU A 158 -7.75 -4.84 18.21
CA LEU A 158 -6.94 -4.36 17.07
C LEU A 158 -6.89 -2.82 16.93
N ALA A 159 -7.36 -2.08 17.94
CA ALA A 159 -7.57 -0.63 17.85
C ALA A 159 -6.30 0.23 17.79
N SER A 160 -5.13 -0.26 18.23
CA SER A 160 -4.04 0.62 18.69
C SER A 160 -2.94 1.03 17.71
N MET A 161 -2.92 0.61 16.43
CA MET A 161 -1.79 0.97 15.53
C MET A 161 -2.23 1.39 14.12
N MET A 162 -3.49 1.80 13.97
CA MET A 162 -3.99 2.33 12.71
C MET A 162 -3.23 3.60 12.30
N MET A 163 -3.02 3.84 11.00
CA MET A 163 -2.33 5.01 10.41
C MET A 163 -0.82 5.12 10.65
N VAL A 164 -0.26 4.48 11.69
CA VAL A 164 1.17 4.58 12.01
C VAL A 164 2.01 3.98 10.88
N GLY A 165 3.11 4.66 10.53
CA GLY A 165 4.04 4.21 9.48
C GLY A 165 3.75 4.76 8.08
N ILE A 166 2.57 5.36 7.84
CA ILE A 166 2.25 5.96 6.54
C ILE A 166 3.19 7.13 6.24
N THR A 167 3.83 7.08 5.07
CA THR A 167 4.75 8.13 4.55
C THR A 167 4.22 8.84 3.30
N ALA A 168 3.25 8.25 2.60
CA ALA A 168 2.58 8.84 1.45
C ALA A 168 1.14 9.25 1.83
N TRP A 169 1.03 10.18 2.78
CA TRP A 169 -0.24 10.51 3.41
C TRP A 169 -1.04 11.58 2.66
N GLN A 170 -2.33 11.33 2.43
CA GLN A 170 -3.27 12.26 1.78
C GLN A 170 -3.99 13.22 2.74
N GLN A 171 -3.48 13.37 3.97
CA GLN A 171 -4.05 14.21 5.02
C GLN A 171 -5.48 13.80 5.45
N GLN A 172 -5.87 12.57 5.14
CA GLN A 172 -7.12 11.96 5.59
C GLN A 172 -6.89 11.25 6.93
N VAL A 173 -7.87 11.29 7.81
CA VAL A 173 -7.84 10.66 9.13
C VAL A 173 -8.98 9.66 9.23
N PRO A 174 -8.90 8.64 10.09
CA PRO A 174 -9.96 7.65 10.19
C PRO A 174 -11.18 8.26 10.89
N LEU A 175 -12.33 8.21 10.22
CA LEU A 175 -13.64 8.58 10.76
C LEU A 175 -14.61 7.41 10.69
N PRO A 176 -15.48 7.26 11.70
CA PRO A 176 -16.52 6.24 11.68
C PRO A 176 -17.50 6.49 10.52
N GLN A 177 -17.71 5.47 9.71
CA GLN A 177 -18.63 5.46 8.58
C GLN A 177 -19.95 4.79 8.95
N LYS A 178 -21.07 5.22 8.37
CA LYS A 178 -22.39 4.65 8.68
C LYS A 178 -22.72 3.47 7.78
N TYR A 179 -22.01 2.35 7.93
CA TYR A 179 -22.29 1.11 7.19
C TYR A 179 -23.42 0.32 7.87
N GLN A 180 -24.63 0.88 7.91
CA GLN A 180 -25.77 0.33 8.66
C GLN A 180 -27.06 0.39 7.84
N GLY A 181 -28.05 -0.45 8.17
CA GLY A 181 -29.35 -0.44 7.53
C GLY A 181 -29.25 -0.70 6.03
N ALA A 182 -29.73 0.23 5.21
CA ALA A 182 -29.65 0.14 3.75
C ALA A 182 -28.23 0.31 3.19
N ASN A 183 -27.29 0.86 3.96
CA ASN A 183 -25.89 1.02 3.60
C ASN A 183 -24.99 -0.06 4.25
N ALA A 184 -25.56 -1.18 4.70
CA ALA A 184 -24.79 -2.31 5.20
C ALA A 184 -24.03 -2.99 4.05
N TRP A 185 -22.87 -3.57 4.33
CA TRP A 185 -22.16 -4.39 3.35
C TRP A 185 -22.98 -5.63 3.00
N GLN A 186 -22.93 -6.06 1.74
CA GLN A 186 -23.71 -7.19 1.24
C GLN A 186 -22.77 -8.25 0.66
N ILE A 187 -22.83 -9.46 1.22
CA ILE A 187 -22.04 -10.62 0.79
C ILE A 187 -23.00 -11.71 0.31
N PRO A 188 -22.88 -12.23 -0.93
CA PRO A 188 -23.74 -13.31 -1.40
C PRO A 188 -23.61 -14.56 -0.52
N LEU A 189 -24.74 -15.13 -0.07
CA LEU A 189 -24.73 -16.39 0.69
C LEU A 189 -24.47 -17.61 -0.18
N LYS A 190 -24.75 -17.51 -1.48
CA LYS A 190 -24.62 -18.57 -2.48
C LYS A 190 -23.75 -18.05 -3.63
N PRO A 191 -22.42 -18.02 -3.48
CA PRO A 191 -21.52 -17.56 -4.54
C PRO A 191 -21.62 -18.48 -5.78
N GLU A 192 -21.60 -17.87 -6.95
CA GLU A 192 -21.54 -18.54 -8.26
C GLU A 192 -20.22 -18.18 -8.94
N LEU A 193 -19.63 -19.12 -9.69
CA LEU A 193 -18.46 -18.83 -10.52
C LEU A 193 -18.83 -17.88 -11.67
N ALA A 194 -17.96 -16.93 -11.98
CA ALA A 194 -18.09 -16.13 -13.19
C ALA A 194 -17.59 -16.92 -14.42
N ASP A 195 -18.30 -16.81 -15.54
CA ASP A 195 -17.81 -17.33 -16.83
C ASP A 195 -16.47 -16.70 -17.24
N LYS A 196 -16.28 -15.43 -16.84
CA LYS A 196 -15.06 -14.65 -17.05
C LYS A 196 -14.68 -13.97 -15.73
N PRO A 197 -13.75 -14.54 -14.96
CA PRO A 197 -13.23 -13.90 -13.76
C PRO A 197 -12.66 -12.50 -14.05
N ILE A 198 -12.74 -11.61 -13.07
CA ILE A 198 -12.29 -10.23 -13.17
C ILE A 198 -10.93 -10.12 -12.50
N SER A 199 -9.93 -9.62 -13.22
CA SER A 199 -8.60 -9.31 -12.67
C SER A 199 -8.60 -7.92 -12.03
N GLY A 200 -8.13 -7.83 -10.78
CA GLY A 200 -7.87 -6.58 -10.07
C GLY A 200 -6.72 -5.76 -10.67
N ARG A 201 -5.90 -6.33 -11.57
CA ARG A 201 -4.87 -5.55 -12.29
C ARG A 201 -5.46 -4.51 -13.24
N ASP A 202 -6.63 -4.82 -13.79
CA ASP A 202 -7.26 -4.06 -14.88
C ASP A 202 -8.62 -3.46 -14.48
N ALA A 203 -9.14 -3.82 -13.30
CA ALA A 203 -10.46 -3.43 -12.81
C ALA A 203 -10.49 -3.25 -11.29
N LEU A 204 -11.64 -2.83 -10.75
CA LEU A 204 -11.94 -2.81 -9.32
C LEU A 204 -11.04 -1.87 -8.49
N MET A 205 -10.56 -0.75 -9.06
CA MET A 205 -9.76 0.24 -8.32
C MET A 205 -10.64 1.33 -7.68
N ARG A 206 -11.96 1.11 -7.68
CA ARG A 206 -12.95 1.85 -6.91
C ARG A 206 -13.71 0.88 -6.01
N GLY A 207 -13.96 1.31 -4.78
CA GLY A 207 -14.70 0.54 -3.78
C GLY A 207 -13.93 -0.70 -3.27
N ALA A 208 -14.63 -1.47 -2.45
CA ALA A 208 -14.08 -2.67 -1.84
C ALA A 208 -14.13 -3.87 -2.80
N VAL A 209 -13.22 -4.82 -2.57
CA VAL A 209 -13.18 -6.15 -3.19
C VAL A 209 -13.51 -7.25 -2.19
N ALA A 210 -13.36 -6.97 -0.90
CA ALA A 210 -13.71 -7.89 0.18
C ALA A 210 -14.07 -7.10 1.46
N LEU A 211 -14.61 -7.79 2.45
CA LEU A 211 -14.88 -7.26 3.78
C LEU A 211 -14.17 -8.12 4.82
N ALA A 212 -13.31 -7.51 5.62
CA ALA A 212 -12.63 -8.16 6.73
C ALA A 212 -13.60 -8.51 7.86
N ALA A 213 -13.30 -9.54 8.65
CA ALA A 213 -14.15 -10.00 9.75
C ALA A 213 -14.44 -8.91 10.80
N ASN A 214 -13.52 -7.96 10.98
CA ASN A 214 -13.70 -6.79 11.85
C ASN A 214 -14.59 -5.69 11.24
N GLY A 215 -15.22 -5.93 10.08
CA GLY A 215 -16.15 -5.01 9.44
C GLY A 215 -15.49 -3.88 8.67
N ILE A 216 -14.17 -3.93 8.45
CA ILE A 216 -13.42 -2.94 7.67
C ILE A 216 -13.32 -3.43 6.21
N PRO A 217 -13.62 -2.58 5.22
CA PRO A 217 -13.51 -2.98 3.83
C PRO A 217 -12.05 -3.18 3.41
N ILE A 218 -11.87 -4.12 2.49
CA ILE A 218 -10.61 -4.42 1.82
C ILE A 218 -10.77 -3.98 0.37
N PHE A 219 -9.94 -3.03 -0.04
CA PHE A 219 -9.87 -2.49 -1.38
C PHE A 219 -8.80 -3.24 -2.17
N ASN A 220 -8.84 -3.07 -3.49
CA ASN A 220 -7.82 -3.60 -4.37
C ASN A 220 -6.44 -3.08 -3.97
N ALA A 221 -5.43 -3.95 -3.93
CA ALA A 221 -4.03 -3.60 -3.63
C ALA A 221 -3.49 -2.46 -4.52
N LEU A 222 -4.09 -2.25 -5.70
CA LEU A 222 -3.85 -1.10 -6.55
C LEU A 222 -4.83 0.04 -6.21
N ASN A 223 -4.29 1.22 -5.89
CA ASN A 223 -5.10 2.43 -5.75
C ASN A 223 -5.72 2.86 -7.09
N ASN A 224 -6.53 3.92 -7.06
CA ASN A 224 -7.21 4.47 -8.25
C ASN A 224 -6.29 4.92 -9.40
N ARG A 225 -4.96 5.01 -9.19
CA ARG A 225 -3.97 5.30 -10.24
C ARG A 225 -3.42 4.02 -10.88
N GLY A 226 -3.76 2.84 -10.34
CA GLY A 226 -3.20 1.55 -10.69
C GLY A 226 -1.80 1.31 -10.11
N VAL A 227 -1.48 1.96 -8.99
CA VAL A 227 -0.19 1.83 -8.29
C VAL A 227 -0.41 0.99 -7.04
N ASP A 228 0.51 0.06 -6.77
CA ASP A 228 0.50 -0.75 -5.55
C ASP A 228 0.70 0.14 -4.32
N SER A 229 -0.35 0.26 -3.50
CA SER A 229 -0.41 1.12 -2.33
C SER A 229 0.63 0.74 -1.27
N PHE A 230 0.92 -0.57 -1.11
CA PHE A 230 1.94 -1.06 -0.19
C PHE A 230 3.33 -0.57 -0.62
N SER A 231 3.63 -0.68 -1.91
CA SER A 231 4.96 -0.37 -2.47
C SER A 231 5.38 1.11 -2.38
N ILE A 232 4.42 2.02 -2.16
CA ILE A 232 4.67 3.47 -2.13
C ILE A 232 4.53 4.09 -0.73
N GLY A 233 4.37 3.27 0.30
CA GLY A 233 4.25 3.75 1.69
C GLY A 233 2.94 4.48 1.98
N GLU A 234 1.85 4.14 1.26
CA GLU A 234 0.50 4.66 1.53
C GLU A 234 -0.18 3.92 2.71
N LEU A 235 0.33 2.75 3.11
CA LEU A 235 -0.31 1.87 4.10
C LEU A 235 0.37 1.96 5.47
N ASP A 236 -0.44 1.75 6.50
CA ASP A 236 0.01 1.51 7.87
C ASP A 236 0.49 0.08 8.05
N GLU A 237 0.92 -0.23 9.28
CA GLU A 237 1.49 -1.54 9.65
C GLU A 237 0.49 -2.70 9.55
N PHE A 238 -0.81 -2.43 9.50
CA PHE A 238 -1.86 -3.43 9.27
C PHE A 238 -2.28 -3.53 7.80
N GLY A 239 -1.65 -2.75 6.92
CA GLY A 239 -1.94 -2.75 5.49
C GLY A 239 -3.13 -1.89 5.11
N GLY A 240 -3.53 -0.91 5.92
CA GLY A 240 -4.66 -0.02 5.65
C GLY A 240 -4.30 1.46 5.60
N HIS A 241 -5.23 2.27 5.09
CA HIS A 241 -5.13 3.72 5.08
C HIS A 241 -6.51 4.38 4.97
N CYS A 242 -6.55 5.71 5.06
CA CYS A 242 -7.79 6.47 4.86
C CYS A 242 -7.97 6.92 3.41
N GLY A 243 -9.15 6.65 2.85
CA GLY A 243 -9.62 7.14 1.57
C GLY A 243 -10.07 8.60 1.61
N ARG A 244 -10.54 9.09 0.46
CA ARG A 244 -10.95 10.50 0.26
C ARG A 244 -12.16 10.93 1.09
N ALA A 245 -12.87 9.98 1.71
CA ALA A 245 -14.01 10.24 2.58
C ALA A 245 -13.65 10.04 4.06
N ASP A 246 -12.35 10.10 4.40
CA ASP A 246 -11.82 9.77 5.73
C ASP A 246 -12.23 8.34 6.16
N ASP A 247 -12.42 7.44 5.19
CA ASP A 247 -12.79 6.05 5.37
C ASP A 247 -11.55 5.16 5.48
N TYR A 248 -11.35 4.50 6.62
CA TYR A 248 -10.25 3.56 6.78
C TYR A 248 -10.56 2.23 6.07
N HIS A 249 -9.60 1.73 5.30
CA HIS A 249 -9.73 0.49 4.57
C HIS A 249 -8.37 -0.18 4.33
N TYR A 250 -8.39 -1.50 4.15
CA TYR A 250 -7.20 -2.30 3.88
C TYR A 250 -6.89 -2.39 2.39
N HIS A 251 -5.61 -2.49 2.03
CA HIS A 251 -5.10 -2.89 0.71
C HIS A 251 -4.26 -4.16 0.78
N ALA A 252 -3.85 -4.57 1.99
CA ALA A 252 -3.22 -5.84 2.29
C ALA A 252 -3.97 -6.54 3.43
N ALA A 253 -3.83 -7.87 3.51
CA ALA A 253 -4.64 -8.66 4.43
C ALA A 253 -4.27 -8.37 5.91
N PRO A 254 -5.22 -8.02 6.78
CA PRO A 254 -4.97 -7.83 8.21
C PRO A 254 -4.80 -9.20 8.91
N LEU A 255 -3.61 -9.79 8.85
CA LEU A 255 -3.35 -11.16 9.31
C LEU A 255 -3.63 -11.36 10.81
N ALA A 256 -3.59 -10.30 11.63
CA ALA A 256 -3.94 -10.33 13.04
C ALA A 256 -5.40 -10.75 13.30
N ILE A 257 -6.29 -10.65 12.31
CA ILE A 257 -7.67 -11.13 12.44
C ILE A 257 -7.71 -12.66 12.66
N ALA A 258 -6.76 -13.41 12.10
CA ALA A 258 -6.75 -14.87 12.16
C ALA A 258 -6.73 -15.41 13.61
N SER A 259 -6.08 -14.71 14.54
CA SER A 259 -6.04 -15.12 15.96
C SER A 259 -7.36 -14.87 16.69
N ILE A 260 -8.23 -14.00 16.17
CA ILE A 260 -9.53 -13.68 16.76
C ILE A 260 -10.61 -14.62 16.22
N VAL A 261 -10.67 -14.79 14.90
CA VAL A 261 -11.67 -15.67 14.28
C VAL A 261 -11.37 -17.15 14.50
N GLY A 262 -10.10 -17.49 14.76
CA GLY A 262 -9.64 -18.84 15.05
C GLY A 262 -9.09 -19.58 13.84
N LYS A 263 -8.32 -20.64 14.12
CA LYS A 263 -7.61 -21.45 13.12
C LYS A 263 -8.57 -22.07 12.11
N GLY A 264 -8.20 -22.03 10.83
CA GLY A 264 -9.00 -22.59 9.74
C GLY A 264 -10.30 -21.83 9.46
N LYS A 265 -10.48 -20.64 10.03
CA LYS A 265 -11.59 -19.73 9.69
C LYS A 265 -11.12 -18.65 8.71
N PRO A 266 -12.01 -18.17 7.82
CA PRO A 266 -11.67 -17.07 6.96
C PRO A 266 -11.48 -15.79 7.77
N ILE A 267 -10.57 -14.93 7.32
CA ILE A 267 -10.33 -13.60 7.90
C ILE A 267 -11.21 -12.52 7.24
N ALA A 268 -11.83 -12.85 6.10
CA ALA A 268 -12.66 -11.96 5.31
C ALA A 268 -13.54 -12.77 4.35
N TYR A 269 -14.51 -12.10 3.74
CA TYR A 269 -15.24 -12.59 2.55
C TYR A 269 -15.07 -11.60 1.40
N ALA A 270 -14.76 -12.12 0.22
CA ALA A 270 -14.81 -11.32 -1.01
C ALA A 270 -16.25 -10.95 -1.35
N LEU A 271 -16.45 -9.83 -2.06
CA LEU A 271 -17.80 -9.37 -2.41
C LEU A 271 -18.51 -10.26 -3.44
N ASP A 272 -17.79 -11.20 -4.05
CA ASP A 272 -18.35 -12.29 -4.85
C ASP A 272 -18.89 -13.46 -4.02
N GLY A 273 -18.73 -13.42 -2.69
CA GLY A 273 -19.24 -14.37 -1.71
C GLY A 273 -18.27 -15.47 -1.30
N PHE A 274 -17.06 -15.52 -1.89
CA PHE A 274 -16.06 -16.51 -1.51
C PHE A 274 -15.28 -16.14 -0.26
N PRO A 275 -14.98 -17.11 0.63
CA PRO A 275 -14.16 -16.85 1.81
C PRO A 275 -12.72 -16.53 1.41
N MET A 276 -12.08 -15.66 2.19
CA MET A 276 -10.66 -15.37 2.12
C MET A 276 -9.98 -15.74 3.43
N TYR A 277 -8.99 -16.63 3.34
CA TYR A 277 -8.20 -17.12 4.47
C TYR A 277 -6.88 -16.35 4.59
N GLY A 278 -6.18 -16.57 5.70
CA GLY A 278 -4.83 -16.04 5.90
C GLY A 278 -3.80 -16.66 4.94
N LEU A 279 -2.52 -16.48 5.27
CA LEU A 279 -1.41 -17.02 4.50
C LEU A 279 -1.56 -18.55 4.30
N PHE A 280 -1.10 -19.01 3.14
CA PHE A 280 -1.15 -20.41 2.73
C PHE A 280 0.25 -20.93 2.43
N ASP A 281 0.53 -22.13 2.92
CA ASP A 281 1.69 -22.92 2.55
C ASP A 281 1.22 -24.26 1.94
N PRO A 282 1.46 -24.51 0.64
CA PRO A 282 1.08 -25.77 0.00
C PRO A 282 1.82 -26.99 0.57
N ALA A 283 2.88 -26.81 1.36
CA ALA A 283 3.55 -27.91 2.06
C ALA A 283 2.87 -28.28 3.39
N ALA A 284 2.06 -27.39 3.97
CA ALA A 284 1.42 -27.62 5.26
C ALA A 284 0.28 -28.64 5.17
N LYS A 285 0.24 -29.59 6.10
CA LYS A 285 -0.78 -30.65 6.14
C LYS A 285 -2.05 -30.16 6.80
N LEU A 286 -3.19 -30.78 6.46
CA LEU A 286 -4.48 -30.46 7.07
C LEU A 286 -4.39 -30.40 8.61
N GLY A 287 -4.81 -29.28 9.18
CA GLY A 287 -4.75 -29.03 10.62
C GLY A 287 -3.45 -28.38 11.11
N GLU A 288 -2.42 -28.25 10.28
CA GLU A 288 -1.21 -27.47 10.56
C GLU A 288 -1.44 -25.97 10.36
N ASP A 289 -0.49 -25.15 10.81
CA ASP A 289 -0.53 -23.71 10.55
C ASP A 289 -0.31 -23.47 9.04
N LEU A 290 -0.99 -22.46 8.47
CA LEU A 290 -0.95 -22.12 7.04
C LEU A 290 -1.48 -23.20 6.08
N ALA A 291 -2.01 -24.31 6.59
CA ALA A 291 -2.66 -25.32 5.77
C ALA A 291 -3.96 -24.78 5.17
N CYS A 292 -4.28 -25.25 3.96
CA CYS A 292 -5.60 -25.05 3.39
C CYS A 292 -6.66 -25.68 4.33
N PRO A 293 -7.76 -24.97 4.66
CA PRO A 293 -8.77 -25.43 5.62
C PRO A 293 -9.48 -26.73 5.20
N CYS A 294 -9.50 -27.01 3.90
CA CYS A 294 -10.04 -28.23 3.30
C CYS A 294 -8.93 -29.18 2.79
N GLY A 295 -7.67 -28.92 3.14
CA GLY A 295 -6.54 -29.83 2.88
C GLY A 295 -6.04 -29.83 1.43
N SER A 296 -6.38 -28.81 0.63
CA SER A 296 -5.79 -28.64 -0.70
C SER A 296 -4.32 -28.24 -0.61
N HIS A 297 -3.49 -28.83 -1.46
CA HIS A 297 -2.07 -28.47 -1.64
C HIS A 297 -1.83 -27.76 -2.98
N ASP A 298 -2.90 -27.47 -3.73
CA ASP A 298 -2.80 -26.86 -5.04
C ASP A 298 -2.25 -25.45 -4.93
N LYS A 299 -1.43 -25.07 -5.91
CA LYS A 299 -0.92 -23.71 -6.02
C LYS A 299 -2.07 -22.72 -6.18
N LEU A 300 -1.90 -21.53 -5.61
CA LEU A 300 -2.82 -20.42 -5.83
C LEU A 300 -2.80 -20.01 -7.31
N ASP A 301 -3.98 -19.70 -7.83
CA ASP A 301 -4.21 -19.20 -9.18
C ASP A 301 -3.87 -17.70 -9.29
N GLU A 302 -4.09 -17.12 -10.47
CA GLU A 302 -3.80 -15.71 -10.76
C GLU A 302 -4.60 -14.70 -9.92
N LEU A 303 -5.69 -15.13 -9.30
CA LEU A 303 -6.51 -14.33 -8.39
C LEU A 303 -6.18 -14.62 -6.92
N ASN A 304 -5.08 -15.32 -6.66
CA ASN A 304 -4.57 -15.65 -5.34
C ASN A 304 -5.54 -16.51 -4.51
N GLY A 305 -6.24 -17.42 -5.19
CA GLY A 305 -7.08 -18.45 -4.55
C GLY A 305 -6.93 -19.80 -5.23
N HIS A 306 -7.68 -20.80 -4.80
CA HIS A 306 -7.69 -22.10 -5.46
C HIS A 306 -9.00 -22.85 -5.23
N PHE A 307 -9.18 -23.92 -6.00
CA PHE A 307 -10.29 -24.85 -5.79
C PHE A 307 -9.98 -25.84 -4.68
N CYS A 308 -11.05 -26.36 -4.08
CA CYS A 308 -10.99 -27.44 -3.13
C CYS A 308 -12.21 -28.36 -3.22
N GLU A 309 -12.07 -29.55 -2.63
CA GLU A 309 -13.17 -30.47 -2.43
C GLU A 309 -13.63 -30.40 -0.97
N LEU A 310 -14.94 -30.23 -0.79
CA LEU A 310 -15.66 -30.19 0.48
C LEU A 310 -16.62 -31.40 0.54
N PRO A 311 -17.14 -31.73 1.74
CA PRO A 311 -18.23 -32.69 1.86
C PRO A 311 -19.41 -32.35 0.96
N LYS A 312 -20.14 -33.37 0.50
CA LYS A 312 -21.31 -33.20 -0.35
C LYS A 312 -22.35 -32.31 0.34
N GLY A 313 -22.78 -31.25 -0.34
CA GLY A 313 -23.72 -30.27 0.19
C GLY A 313 -23.07 -28.94 0.59
N GLU A 314 -21.74 -28.91 0.71
CA GLU A 314 -20.99 -27.71 1.15
C GLU A 314 -20.31 -26.97 -0.02
N GLY A 315 -20.21 -27.61 -1.19
CA GLY A 315 -19.69 -26.99 -2.41
C GLY A 315 -20.74 -26.28 -3.27
N PHE A 316 -20.33 -25.82 -4.46
CA PHE A 316 -21.18 -25.15 -5.45
C PHE A 316 -22.47 -25.89 -5.74
N GLY A 317 -23.61 -25.20 -5.61
CA GLY A 317 -24.92 -25.78 -5.88
C GLY A 317 -25.26 -27.01 -5.02
N GLY A 318 -24.64 -27.17 -3.84
CA GLY A 318 -24.76 -28.35 -3.00
C GLY A 318 -23.87 -29.53 -3.44
N GLY A 319 -22.88 -29.27 -4.30
CA GLY A 319 -21.86 -30.23 -4.70
C GLY A 319 -20.75 -30.38 -3.66
N THR A 320 -19.57 -30.82 -4.13
CA THR A 320 -18.35 -30.97 -3.32
C THR A 320 -17.32 -29.90 -3.64
N ARG A 321 -17.25 -29.45 -4.90
CA ARG A 321 -16.26 -28.46 -5.32
C ARG A 321 -16.55 -27.08 -4.76
N SER A 322 -15.54 -26.38 -4.25
CA SER A 322 -15.60 -25.00 -3.77
C SER A 322 -14.35 -24.22 -4.19
N TYR A 323 -14.36 -22.91 -3.96
CA TYR A 323 -13.23 -22.01 -4.22
C TYR A 323 -13.07 -21.05 -3.04
N HIS A 324 -11.83 -20.66 -2.76
CA HIS A 324 -11.54 -19.65 -1.75
C HIS A 324 -10.23 -18.93 -2.06
N TYR A 325 -10.10 -17.73 -1.49
CA TYR A 325 -8.89 -16.92 -1.61
C TYR A 325 -7.97 -17.10 -0.40
N HIS A 326 -6.72 -16.72 -0.59
CA HIS A 326 -5.72 -16.65 0.48
C HIS A 326 -5.03 -15.30 0.48
N ALA A 327 -4.67 -14.82 1.66
CA ALA A 327 -3.68 -13.75 1.77
C ALA A 327 -2.30 -14.22 1.28
N SER A 328 -1.45 -13.28 0.87
CA SER A 328 -0.08 -13.57 0.43
C SER A 328 0.91 -12.49 0.92
N LYS A 329 2.20 -12.84 0.96
CA LYS A 329 3.27 -11.88 1.32
C LYS A 329 3.74 -11.03 0.14
N ALA A 330 3.43 -11.46 -1.08
CA ALA A 330 3.72 -10.74 -2.31
C ALA A 330 2.41 -10.26 -2.92
N TYR A 331 2.48 -9.30 -3.85
CA TYR A 331 1.32 -8.90 -4.63
C TYR A 331 0.56 -10.15 -5.14
N PRO A 332 -0.77 -10.23 -4.96
CA PRO A 332 -1.68 -9.13 -4.59
C PRO A 332 -1.95 -8.93 -3.09
N TYR A 333 -1.29 -9.65 -2.18
CA TYR A 333 -1.46 -9.62 -0.71
C TYR A 333 -2.83 -10.12 -0.18
N ILE A 334 -3.89 -9.91 -0.94
CA ILE A 334 -5.30 -10.27 -0.73
C ILE A 334 -5.81 -11.06 -1.95
N ASN A 335 -7.11 -11.08 -2.22
CA ASN A 335 -7.64 -11.59 -3.49
C ASN A 335 -7.23 -10.69 -4.67
N GLY A 336 -6.72 -11.29 -5.74
CA GLY A 336 -6.26 -10.59 -6.94
C GLY A 336 -7.37 -10.10 -7.88
N GLY A 337 -8.64 -10.24 -7.48
CA GLY A 337 -9.81 -9.95 -8.31
C GLY A 337 -11.05 -10.72 -7.84
N MET A 338 -11.95 -11.03 -8.78
CA MET A 338 -13.20 -11.75 -8.52
C MET A 338 -13.29 -13.00 -9.40
N LYS A 339 -13.31 -14.16 -8.75
CA LYS A 339 -13.59 -15.48 -9.32
C LYS A 339 -15.08 -15.69 -9.49
N GLY A 340 -15.85 -15.17 -8.54
CA GLY A 340 -17.29 -15.28 -8.55
C GLY A 340 -17.98 -14.17 -9.35
N LYS A 341 -19.25 -14.41 -9.62
CA LYS A 341 -20.12 -13.51 -10.36
C LYS A 341 -20.45 -12.29 -9.51
N VAL A 342 -20.15 -11.11 -10.04
CA VAL A 342 -20.49 -9.81 -9.46
C VAL A 342 -21.13 -8.92 -10.52
N THR A 343 -21.96 -7.98 -10.08
CA THR A 343 -22.36 -6.84 -10.91
C THR A 343 -21.33 -5.73 -10.72
N LEU A 344 -20.96 -5.06 -11.81
CA LEU A 344 -20.05 -3.93 -11.76
C LEU A 344 -20.78 -2.63 -12.06
N ARG A 345 -20.45 -1.60 -11.29
CA ARG A 345 -20.70 -0.22 -11.66
C ARG A 345 -19.42 0.36 -12.25
N GLY A 346 -19.52 1.06 -13.38
CA GLY A 346 -18.35 1.57 -14.11
C GLY A 346 -17.65 0.51 -14.96
N ALA A 347 -16.45 0.82 -15.46
CA ALA A 347 -15.70 -0.06 -16.35
C ALA A 347 -14.18 0.13 -16.19
N GLY A 348 -13.43 -0.94 -16.49
CA GLY A 348 -11.97 -0.96 -16.35
C GLY A 348 -11.55 -0.58 -14.93
N LYS A 349 -10.46 0.18 -14.80
CA LYS A 349 -9.90 0.61 -13.51
C LYS A 349 -10.91 1.34 -12.62
N GLU A 350 -11.85 2.06 -13.23
CA GLU A 350 -12.87 2.82 -12.52
C GLU A 350 -14.10 1.98 -12.13
N SER A 351 -14.06 0.65 -12.29
CA SER A 351 -15.17 -0.21 -11.88
C SER A 351 -15.15 -0.47 -10.37
N GLU A 352 -16.32 -0.75 -9.81
CA GLU A 352 -16.53 -1.21 -8.44
C GLU A 352 -17.64 -2.26 -8.40
N VAL A 353 -17.65 -3.15 -7.40
CA VAL A 353 -18.73 -4.13 -7.23
C VAL A 353 -20.02 -3.44 -6.79
N GLU A 354 -21.17 -3.89 -7.29
CA GLU A 354 -22.49 -3.45 -6.84
C GLU A 354 -23.38 -4.66 -6.52
N PRO A 355 -24.17 -4.62 -5.43
CA PRO A 355 -24.25 -3.54 -4.44
C PRO A 355 -23.13 -3.62 -3.40
N GLN A 356 -22.73 -2.47 -2.85
CA GLN A 356 -21.81 -2.38 -1.72
C GLN A 356 -22.10 -1.14 -0.88
N ALA A 357 -21.56 -1.10 0.34
CA ALA A 357 -21.68 0.09 1.19
C ALA A 357 -20.81 1.24 0.68
N HIS A 358 -21.21 2.47 0.95
CA HIS A 358 -20.46 3.67 0.59
C HIS A 358 -20.16 4.54 1.80
N ALA A 359 -18.93 5.06 1.85
CA ALA A 359 -18.51 6.07 2.81
C ALA A 359 -19.08 7.44 2.44
N ASN A 360 -19.38 8.27 3.45
CA ASN A 360 -19.91 9.61 3.26
C ASN A 360 -18.89 10.65 3.73
N PRO A 361 -18.31 11.45 2.82
CA PRO A 361 -17.30 12.44 3.20
C PRO A 361 -17.91 13.53 4.07
N MET A 362 -17.35 13.73 5.26
CA MET A 362 -17.72 14.82 6.18
C MET A 362 -17.01 16.13 5.85
N ARG A 363 -15.84 16.04 5.20
CA ARG A 363 -15.03 17.17 4.75
C ARG A 363 -14.47 16.94 3.34
N PRO A 364 -14.00 18.00 2.64
CA PRO A 364 -13.34 17.84 1.35
C PRO A 364 -12.05 17.01 1.45
N ALA A 365 -11.79 16.21 0.42
CA ALA A 365 -10.52 15.50 0.31
C ALA A 365 -9.35 16.49 0.15
N LEU A 366 -8.29 16.27 0.92
CA LEU A 366 -7.09 17.09 0.94
C LEU A 366 -6.04 16.60 -0.07
N GLN A 367 -4.97 17.37 -0.22
CA GLN A 367 -3.83 17.00 -1.07
C GLN A 367 -2.82 16.16 -0.29
N PRO A 368 -2.01 15.33 -0.96
CA PRO A 368 -0.88 14.66 -0.32
C PRO A 368 0.07 15.63 0.40
N LEU A 369 0.46 15.28 1.63
CA LEU A 369 1.48 16.00 2.37
C LEU A 369 2.83 15.31 2.20
N HIS A 370 3.62 15.81 1.27
CA HIS A 370 4.92 15.21 0.94
C HIS A 370 5.93 15.36 2.08
N GLY A 371 6.64 14.28 2.41
CA GLY A 371 7.64 14.25 3.47
C GLY A 371 7.06 14.07 4.88
N ALA A 372 5.73 13.95 5.01
CA ALA A 372 5.11 13.62 6.28
C ALA A 372 5.22 12.13 6.58
N ARG A 373 5.49 11.78 7.83
CA ARG A 373 5.45 10.42 8.36
C ARG A 373 4.55 10.38 9.59
N ILE A 374 3.51 9.56 9.58
CA ILE A 374 2.63 9.40 10.74
C ILE A 374 3.36 8.56 11.80
N THR A 375 3.48 9.11 13.00
CA THR A 375 4.28 8.53 14.10
C THR A 375 3.43 7.96 15.23
N ALA A 376 2.21 8.44 15.41
CA ALA A 376 1.30 7.92 16.40
C ALA A 376 -0.15 8.16 16.02
N PHE A 377 -1.02 7.27 16.48
CA PHE A 377 -2.46 7.43 16.40
C PHE A 377 -3.07 6.85 17.67
N LYS A 378 -4.01 7.58 18.29
CA LYS A 378 -4.70 7.10 19.48
C LYS A 378 -6.13 7.60 19.54
N GLN A 379 -7.02 6.74 20.00
CA GLN A 379 -8.36 7.14 20.41
C GLN A 379 -8.29 7.75 21.82
N THR A 380 -8.63 9.02 21.95
CA THR A 380 -8.57 9.77 23.23
C THR A 380 -9.89 9.73 23.99
N SER A 381 -10.99 9.39 23.31
CA SER A 381 -12.28 9.07 23.90
C SER A 381 -13.17 8.34 22.88
N VAL A 382 -14.36 7.88 23.27
CA VAL A 382 -15.30 7.17 22.38
C VAL A 382 -15.51 7.87 21.02
N SER A 383 -15.50 9.20 20.98
CA SER A 383 -15.68 9.97 19.74
C SER A 383 -14.54 10.94 19.43
N ALA A 384 -13.35 10.75 19.99
CA ALA A 384 -12.20 11.60 19.67
C ALA A 384 -10.89 10.84 19.55
N TRP A 385 -10.02 11.39 18.71
CA TRP A 385 -8.77 10.80 18.31
C TRP A 385 -7.68 11.87 18.23
N MET A 386 -6.45 11.40 18.25
CA MET A 386 -5.26 12.22 18.05
C MET A 386 -4.31 11.48 17.12
N LEU A 387 -3.81 12.18 16.11
CA LEU A 387 -2.78 11.73 15.20
C LEU A 387 -1.54 12.61 15.38
N GLU A 388 -0.37 11.99 15.45
CA GLU A 388 0.92 12.68 15.47
C GLU A 388 1.69 12.33 14.19
N TYR A 389 2.34 13.32 13.60
CA TYR A 389 3.19 13.12 12.43
C TYR A 389 4.43 14.00 12.48
N GLU A 390 5.46 13.57 11.77
CA GLU A 390 6.69 14.33 11.56
C GLU A 390 6.74 14.86 10.14
N LEU A 391 7.16 16.12 9.98
CA LEU A 391 7.45 16.75 8.70
C LEU A 391 8.72 17.58 8.87
N ALA A 392 9.73 17.33 8.03
CA ALA A 392 11.05 17.95 8.14
C ALA A 392 11.65 17.86 9.57
N SER A 393 11.53 16.67 10.19
CA SER A 393 11.97 16.38 11.57
C SER A 393 11.30 17.20 12.67
N LYS A 394 10.24 17.93 12.35
CA LYS A 394 9.41 18.63 13.34
C LYS A 394 8.11 17.85 13.58
N LYS A 395 7.62 17.90 14.81
CA LYS A 395 6.40 17.20 15.23
C LYS A 395 5.17 18.09 15.07
N TYR A 396 4.08 17.47 14.65
CA TYR A 396 2.77 18.10 14.44
C TYR A 396 1.70 17.18 15.01
N THR A 397 0.58 17.75 15.44
CA THR A 397 -0.56 16.96 15.94
C THR A 397 -1.86 17.38 15.30
N ILE A 398 -2.77 16.41 15.16
CA ILE A 398 -4.16 16.61 14.78
C ILE A 398 -5.02 15.95 15.85
N ALA A 399 -5.70 16.76 16.66
CA ALA A 399 -6.77 16.28 17.52
C ALA A 399 -8.10 16.48 16.81
N TYR A 400 -8.98 15.50 16.85
CA TYR A 400 -10.30 15.64 16.25
C TYR A 400 -11.38 14.85 17.00
N ARG A 401 -12.62 15.34 16.92
CA ARG A 401 -13.78 14.78 17.61
C ARG A 401 -15.03 14.85 16.75
N VAL A 402 -15.84 13.80 16.82
CA VAL A 402 -17.24 13.81 16.36
C VAL A 402 -18.14 14.13 17.55
N GLU A 403 -18.90 15.21 17.43
CA GLU A 403 -19.87 15.66 18.42
C GLU A 403 -21.17 14.87 18.32
N SER A 404 -21.99 14.94 19.37
CA SER A 404 -23.30 14.26 19.42
C SER A 404 -24.29 14.77 18.36
N ASP A 405 -24.14 16.02 17.92
CA ASP A 405 -24.91 16.60 16.81
C ASP A 405 -24.34 16.26 15.41
N GLY A 406 -23.29 15.43 15.36
CA GLY A 406 -22.63 14.98 14.15
C GLY A 406 -21.58 15.96 13.60
N LYS A 407 -21.33 17.10 14.26
CA LYS A 407 -20.22 17.99 13.86
C LYS A 407 -18.87 17.32 14.06
N LEU A 408 -17.96 17.61 13.15
CA LEU A 408 -16.57 17.15 13.20
C LEU A 408 -15.67 18.35 13.47
N ASN A 409 -15.01 18.36 14.62
CA ASN A 409 -14.09 19.41 15.05
C ASN A 409 -12.65 18.91 14.94
N PHE A 410 -11.76 19.74 14.38
CA PHE A 410 -10.33 19.53 14.31
C PHE A 410 -9.58 20.63 15.04
N GLU A 411 -8.48 20.25 15.67
CA GLU A 411 -7.44 21.13 16.20
C GLU A 411 -6.09 20.65 15.66
N PHE A 412 -5.45 21.48 14.84
CA PHE A 412 -4.12 21.22 14.31
C PHE A 412 -3.11 22.01 15.12
N THR A 413 -2.08 21.34 15.64
CA THR A 413 -0.97 22.00 16.34
C THR A 413 0.28 21.89 15.49
N ASP A 414 0.88 23.03 15.16
CA ASP A 414 2.15 23.08 14.45
C ASP A 414 3.34 22.82 15.38
N ALA A 415 4.54 22.79 14.80
CA ALA A 415 5.78 22.52 15.52
C ALA A 415 6.18 23.59 16.54
N ASP A 416 5.66 24.81 16.41
CA ASP A 416 5.92 25.91 17.33
C ASP A 416 4.83 25.99 18.43
N GLY A 417 3.84 25.09 18.38
CA GLY A 417 2.73 25.02 19.32
C GLY A 417 1.53 25.90 18.93
N ASN A 418 1.51 26.51 17.74
CA ASN A 418 0.37 27.29 17.30
C ASN A 418 -0.78 26.36 16.90
N MET A 419 -1.99 26.74 17.29
CA MET A 419 -3.18 25.95 17.03
C MET A 419 -4.10 26.61 15.99
N THR A 420 -4.56 25.83 15.03
CA THR A 420 -5.67 26.19 14.14
C THR A 420 -6.84 25.22 14.34
N LYS A 421 -8.07 25.71 14.14
CA LYS A 421 -9.29 24.90 14.30
C LYS A 421 -10.12 24.91 13.04
N GLU A 422 -10.71 23.75 12.74
CA GLU A 422 -11.66 23.60 11.65
C GLU A 422 -12.89 22.84 12.15
N THR A 423 -14.08 23.23 11.67
CA THR A 423 -15.34 22.55 12.01
C THR A 423 -16.10 22.23 10.73
N TYR A 424 -16.58 21.00 10.64
CA TYR A 424 -17.37 20.49 9.53
C TYR A 424 -18.72 19.99 10.03
N THR A 425 -19.79 20.29 9.30
CA THR A 425 -21.14 19.81 9.59
C THR A 425 -21.56 18.76 8.56
N PRO A 426 -22.33 17.72 8.95
CA PRO A 426 -22.89 16.79 7.99
C PRO A 426 -23.76 17.55 6.99
N ARG A 427 -23.49 17.41 5.70
CA ARG A 427 -24.44 17.88 4.68
C ARG A 427 -25.64 16.95 4.70
N ASN A 428 -26.84 17.47 4.94
CA ASN A 428 -28.08 16.72 4.68
C ASN A 428 -28.13 16.40 3.18
N GLN A 429 -27.80 15.17 2.79
CA GLN A 429 -28.16 14.64 1.48
C GLN A 429 -28.84 13.28 1.67
N GLY A 430 -30.17 13.30 1.54
CA GLY A 430 -30.96 12.13 1.20
C GLY A 430 -30.54 11.61 -0.18
N GLY A 431 -30.67 10.31 -0.37
CA GLY A 431 -30.10 9.58 -1.50
C GLY A 431 -30.70 9.86 -2.88
N VAL A 432 -30.00 9.24 -3.84
CA VAL A 432 -30.35 8.90 -5.23
C VAL A 432 -30.37 10.06 -6.24
N ASP A 433 -29.48 9.90 -7.23
CA ASP A 433 -29.42 10.48 -8.58
C ASP A 433 -29.90 11.92 -8.80
N ARG A 434 -28.99 12.75 -9.33
CA ARG A 434 -29.31 13.54 -10.54
C ARG A 434 -28.09 13.97 -11.36
N PRO A 435 -28.27 14.13 -12.69
CA PRO A 435 -27.20 14.14 -13.67
C PRO A 435 -26.46 15.46 -13.78
N ARG A 436 -25.22 15.36 -14.29
CA ARG A 436 -24.48 16.47 -14.91
C ARG A 436 -25.35 17.16 -15.97
N GLY A 437 -25.54 18.47 -15.85
CA GLY A 437 -26.05 19.26 -16.96
C GLY A 437 -26.45 20.68 -16.59
N GLN A 438 -25.70 21.62 -17.16
CA GLN A 438 -26.08 23.01 -17.47
C GLN A 438 -26.17 24.00 -16.30
N GLY A 439 -25.27 24.98 -16.38
CA GLY A 439 -25.35 26.18 -15.57
C GLY A 439 -26.59 27.01 -15.90
N GLN A 440 -27.03 27.78 -14.93
CA GLN A 440 -27.81 28.97 -15.20
C GLN A 440 -27.40 30.08 -14.24
N SER A 441 -27.15 31.22 -14.85
CA SER A 441 -26.70 32.46 -14.25
C SER A 441 -27.78 33.13 -13.42
N GLY A 442 -27.35 33.94 -12.45
CA GLY A 442 -28.09 35.11 -11.98
C GLY A 442 -27.21 35.81 -10.94
N GLY A 443 -26.86 37.08 -11.05
CA GLY A 443 -27.09 38.13 -12.02
C GLY A 443 -26.64 39.43 -11.37
N ARG A 444 -25.99 40.35 -12.10
CA ARG A 444 -26.05 41.79 -11.82
C ARG A 444 -25.44 42.62 -12.96
N GLU A 445 -26.38 43.32 -13.60
CA GLU A 445 -26.36 44.71 -14.08
C GLU A 445 -25.43 45.18 -15.21
N GLN A 446 -26.10 45.88 -16.13
CA GLN A 446 -25.66 46.41 -17.42
C GLN A 446 -24.90 47.73 -17.29
N GLY A 447 -24.06 48.02 -18.29
CA GLY A 447 -23.74 49.39 -18.67
C GLY A 447 -22.66 49.52 -19.74
N GLY A 448 -23.07 49.92 -20.96
CA GLY A 448 -22.28 50.82 -21.83
C GLY A 448 -21.36 50.20 -22.88
N ALA A 449 -21.63 50.52 -24.14
CA ALA A 449 -20.99 50.03 -25.37
C ALA A 449 -19.68 50.74 -25.75
N ALA A 450 -18.75 50.03 -26.40
CA ALA A 450 -17.94 50.54 -27.52
C ALA A 450 -17.18 49.41 -28.27
N GLY A 451 -17.57 49.22 -29.54
CA GLY A 451 -16.85 48.70 -30.73
C GLY A 451 -15.70 47.66 -30.63
N ARG A 452 -15.87 46.53 -31.33
CA ARG A 452 -14.83 45.87 -32.15
C ARG A 452 -15.45 45.02 -33.28
N PRO A 453 -14.83 44.96 -34.49
CA PRO A 453 -15.38 44.33 -35.70
C PRO A 453 -15.20 42.78 -35.73
N PRO A 454 -15.72 42.06 -36.75
CA PRO A 454 -15.84 40.60 -36.73
C PRO A 454 -14.50 39.86 -36.77
N ARG A 455 -14.52 38.63 -36.23
CA ARG A 455 -13.44 37.64 -36.30
C ARG A 455 -13.15 37.27 -37.75
N ASP A 456 -11.90 37.47 -38.16
CA ASP A 456 -11.27 36.68 -39.22
C ASP A 456 -10.66 35.43 -38.60
N ASP A 457 -11.04 34.30 -39.15
CA ASP A 457 -10.46 32.98 -38.91
C ASP A 457 -9.04 32.93 -39.49
N GLN A 458 -8.03 32.88 -38.62
CA GLN A 458 -6.74 32.28 -38.96
C GLN A 458 -6.14 31.51 -37.78
N PRO A 459 -5.51 30.34 -38.05
CA PRO A 459 -5.05 29.41 -37.03
C PRO A 459 -3.80 29.95 -36.34
N ASN A 460 -3.87 30.17 -35.03
CA ASN A 460 -2.70 30.58 -34.26
C ASN A 460 -1.67 29.44 -34.17
N ALA A 461 -0.52 29.70 -34.79
CA ALA A 461 0.73 28.98 -34.64
C ALA A 461 1.13 28.80 -33.15
N PRO A 462 1.87 27.73 -32.81
CA PRO A 462 2.27 27.46 -31.44
C PRO A 462 3.19 28.57 -30.92
N ARG A 463 2.77 29.25 -29.85
CA ARG A 463 3.64 30.14 -29.08
C ARG A 463 4.71 29.30 -28.37
N ASN A 464 5.91 29.31 -28.93
CA ASN A 464 7.11 28.79 -28.32
C ASN A 464 7.53 29.76 -27.20
N VAL A 465 7.02 29.55 -25.99
CA VAL A 465 7.55 30.23 -24.79
C VAL A 465 8.60 29.28 -24.20
N SER A 466 9.81 29.36 -24.73
CA SER A 466 10.98 28.75 -24.09
C SER A 466 11.37 29.61 -22.89
N VAL A 467 10.85 29.27 -21.72
CA VAL A 467 11.46 29.69 -20.46
C VAL A 467 12.83 28.99 -20.38
N PRO A 468 13.95 29.70 -20.16
CA PRO A 468 15.24 29.05 -20.04
C PRO A 468 15.22 28.23 -18.74
N VAL A 469 15.16 26.91 -18.89
CA VAL A 469 15.54 25.98 -17.82
C VAL A 469 16.98 26.29 -17.45
N VAL A 470 17.30 26.37 -16.15
CA VAL A 470 18.68 26.48 -15.68
C VAL A 470 19.42 25.19 -16.08
N LYS A 471 20.01 25.18 -17.28
CA LYS A 471 20.83 24.06 -17.77
C LYS A 471 22.22 24.16 -17.15
N THR A 472 22.83 23.02 -16.87
CA THR A 472 24.26 22.96 -16.62
C THR A 472 24.99 23.61 -17.81
N PRO A 473 25.92 24.56 -17.59
CA PRO A 473 26.59 25.25 -18.69
C PRO A 473 27.33 24.25 -19.59
N ASN A 474 27.01 24.26 -20.89
CA ASN A 474 27.72 23.43 -21.86
C ASN A 474 29.18 23.88 -21.96
N THR A 475 30.09 22.92 -21.94
CA THR A 475 31.52 23.17 -22.12
C THR A 475 31.81 23.46 -23.60
N PRO A 476 32.51 24.56 -23.94
CA PRO A 476 32.86 24.86 -25.33
C PRO A 476 33.58 23.68 -26.00
N GLY A 477 33.10 23.26 -27.17
CA GLY A 477 33.69 22.17 -27.95
C GLY A 477 33.21 20.76 -27.61
N MET A 478 32.47 20.56 -26.50
CA MET A 478 31.81 19.29 -26.18
C MET A 478 30.39 19.28 -26.76
N ASN A 479 29.98 18.16 -27.37
CA ASN A 479 28.66 18.05 -28.03
C ASN A 479 27.92 16.79 -27.59
N LEU A 480 26.58 16.85 -27.59
CA LEU A 480 25.66 15.74 -27.39
C LEU A 480 24.57 15.80 -28.46
N GLU A 481 24.38 14.71 -29.18
CA GLU A 481 23.40 14.57 -30.25
C GLU A 481 22.51 13.37 -30.00
N CYS A 482 21.27 13.44 -30.48
CA CYS A 482 20.36 12.30 -30.51
C CYS A 482 19.96 11.98 -31.95
N ALA A 483 20.14 10.73 -32.38
CA ALA A 483 19.76 10.27 -33.72
C ALA A 483 18.35 9.67 -33.78
N SER A 484 17.72 9.39 -32.64
CA SER A 484 16.36 8.82 -32.54
C SER A 484 15.28 9.90 -32.65
N LEU A 485 15.30 10.65 -33.76
CA LEU A 485 14.36 11.73 -34.03
C LEU A 485 13.49 11.42 -35.25
N ASP A 486 12.22 11.82 -35.19
CA ASP A 486 11.32 11.80 -36.34
C ASP A 486 11.68 12.92 -37.35
N SER A 487 10.95 12.97 -38.47
CA SER A 487 11.15 13.97 -39.52
C SER A 487 10.91 15.42 -39.05
N ASN A 488 10.29 15.62 -37.89
CA ASN A 488 10.01 16.94 -37.30
C ASN A 488 11.04 17.30 -36.20
N GLY A 489 12.05 16.47 -35.98
CA GLY A 489 13.03 16.65 -34.90
C GLY A 489 12.44 16.40 -33.51
N MET A 490 11.35 15.65 -33.39
CA MET A 490 10.81 15.16 -32.13
C MET A 490 11.38 13.78 -31.81
N LEU A 491 11.38 13.35 -30.55
CA LEU A 491 11.77 12.00 -30.18
C LEU A 491 10.87 10.99 -30.89
N ASP A 492 11.49 10.03 -31.60
CA ASP A 492 10.78 8.99 -32.34
C ASP A 492 9.86 8.19 -31.40
N VAL A 493 8.63 7.90 -31.85
CA VAL A 493 7.63 7.14 -31.07
C VAL A 493 8.15 5.77 -30.63
N ARG A 494 9.08 5.16 -31.38
CA ARG A 494 9.74 3.90 -30.99
C ARG A 494 10.49 4.02 -29.67
N CYS A 495 10.93 5.22 -29.29
CA CYS A 495 11.60 5.50 -28.03
C CYS A 495 10.65 5.88 -26.88
N THR A 496 9.33 5.90 -27.12
CA THR A 496 8.31 6.30 -26.12
C THR A 496 7.42 5.13 -25.72
N CYS A 497 6.55 5.33 -24.72
CA CYS A 497 5.65 4.27 -24.26
C CYS A 497 4.55 3.91 -25.27
N ASP A 498 4.37 4.72 -26.31
CA ASP A 498 3.41 4.45 -27.39
C ASP A 498 4.04 3.63 -28.53
N GLY A 499 5.35 3.37 -28.47
CA GLY A 499 6.07 2.48 -29.40
C GLY A 499 6.82 1.37 -28.67
N GLU A 500 7.98 0.99 -29.20
CA GLU A 500 8.77 -0.15 -28.74
C GLU A 500 9.55 0.10 -27.43
N SER A 501 9.47 1.31 -26.87
CA SER A 501 10.19 1.71 -25.66
C SER A 501 11.73 1.57 -25.77
N LEU A 502 12.28 1.80 -26.97
CA LEU A 502 13.72 1.71 -27.23
C LEU A 502 14.48 2.86 -26.54
N LEU A 503 15.67 2.55 -26.02
CA LEU A 503 16.60 3.57 -25.53
C LEU A 503 17.01 4.48 -26.71
N PRO A 504 16.98 5.82 -26.57
CA PRO A 504 17.37 6.73 -27.65
C PRO A 504 18.86 6.62 -28.01
N ALA A 505 19.20 6.74 -29.29
CA ALA A 505 20.59 6.81 -29.75
C ALA A 505 21.23 8.14 -29.35
N LEU A 506 22.13 8.14 -28.37
CA LEU A 506 22.83 9.32 -27.87
C LEU A 506 24.30 9.25 -28.28
N LYS A 507 24.83 10.28 -28.96
CA LYS A 507 26.24 10.36 -29.36
C LYS A 507 26.88 11.61 -28.78
N TRP A 508 28.11 11.51 -28.32
CA TRP A 508 28.85 12.65 -27.80
C TRP A 508 30.25 12.72 -28.36
N SER A 509 30.77 13.93 -28.45
CA SER A 509 32.11 14.23 -28.96
C SER A 509 32.73 15.39 -28.22
N GLY A 510 34.04 15.59 -28.40
CA GLY A 510 34.77 16.69 -27.76
C GLY A 510 34.91 16.57 -26.25
N LEU A 511 35.05 15.33 -25.73
CA LEU A 511 35.32 15.11 -24.31
C LEU A 511 36.65 15.80 -23.92
N PRO A 512 36.69 16.63 -22.85
CA PRO A 512 37.92 17.28 -22.39
C PRO A 512 39.05 16.30 -22.09
N VAL A 513 40.30 16.74 -22.31
CA VAL A 513 41.50 15.98 -21.94
C VAL A 513 41.46 15.66 -20.44
N GLY A 514 41.79 14.42 -20.07
CA GLY A 514 41.74 13.94 -18.69
C GLY A 514 40.43 13.27 -18.29
N THR A 515 39.44 13.17 -19.20
CA THR A 515 38.22 12.38 -18.97
C THR A 515 38.57 10.91 -18.77
N LYS A 516 38.14 10.33 -17.63
CA LYS A 516 38.33 8.91 -17.28
C LYS A 516 37.01 8.14 -17.19
N SER A 517 35.90 8.83 -16.90
CA SER A 517 34.56 8.24 -16.82
C SER A 517 33.54 9.20 -17.42
N ILE A 518 32.41 8.65 -17.88
CA ILE A 518 31.29 9.39 -18.43
C ILE A 518 30.02 9.02 -17.64
N ALA A 519 29.09 9.97 -17.52
CA ALA A 519 27.74 9.75 -17.02
C ALA A 519 26.70 10.43 -17.93
N ILE A 520 25.49 9.88 -17.99
CA ILE A 520 24.38 10.39 -18.81
C ILE A 520 23.11 10.41 -17.98
N THR A 521 22.38 11.51 -18.05
CA THR A 521 21.04 11.61 -17.48
C THR A 521 20.06 12.13 -18.51
N MET A 522 18.80 11.72 -18.45
CA MET A 522 17.70 12.36 -19.18
C MET A 522 16.59 12.68 -18.19
N HIS A 523 16.12 13.93 -18.17
CA HIS A 523 15.11 14.36 -17.20
C HIS A 523 14.12 15.35 -17.80
N HIS A 524 12.96 15.49 -17.16
CA HIS A 524 11.93 16.48 -17.47
C HIS A 524 11.57 17.24 -16.20
N LEU A 525 11.45 18.56 -16.31
CA LEU A 525 10.87 19.41 -15.27
C LEU A 525 9.40 19.63 -15.57
N PRO A 526 8.48 19.30 -14.64
CA PRO A 526 7.07 19.62 -14.80
C PRO A 526 6.86 21.15 -14.79
N PRO A 527 5.76 21.63 -15.38
CA PRO A 527 5.38 23.05 -15.28
C PRO A 527 5.32 23.51 -13.82
N GLY A 528 5.89 24.67 -13.52
CA GLY A 528 6.01 25.21 -12.16
C GLY A 528 7.28 24.80 -11.40
N ALA A 529 8.13 23.94 -12.00
CA ALA A 529 9.43 23.54 -11.45
C ALA A 529 10.62 24.12 -12.24
N GLU A 530 10.41 25.13 -13.08
CA GLU A 530 11.43 25.67 -13.99
C GLU A 530 12.63 26.32 -13.27
N SER A 531 12.41 26.75 -12.02
CA SER A 531 13.43 27.32 -11.14
C SER A 531 14.03 26.29 -10.15
N ALA A 532 13.61 25.02 -10.22
CA ALA A 532 14.13 23.99 -9.33
C ALA A 532 15.62 23.75 -9.57
N ALA A 533 16.37 23.51 -8.49
CA ALA A 533 17.79 23.18 -8.59
C ALA A 533 17.98 21.82 -9.31
N PRO A 534 19.07 21.63 -10.07
CA PRO A 534 19.38 20.35 -10.68
C PRO A 534 19.43 19.21 -9.65
N GLY A 535 18.66 18.15 -9.89
CA GLY A 535 18.53 17.01 -8.98
C GLY A 535 17.43 17.16 -7.93
N ALA A 536 16.59 18.19 -8.01
CA ALA A 536 15.43 18.34 -7.12
C ALA A 536 14.43 17.18 -7.26
N GLU A 537 13.68 16.88 -6.20
CA GLU A 537 12.71 15.77 -6.17
C GLU A 537 11.55 15.94 -7.18
N SER A 538 11.30 17.18 -7.64
CA SER A 538 10.29 17.49 -8.65
C SER A 538 10.70 17.04 -10.07
N GLU A 539 11.97 16.75 -10.31
CA GLU A 539 12.46 16.23 -11.59
C GLU A 539 11.93 14.82 -11.87
N LYS A 540 11.55 14.59 -13.13
CA LYS A 540 11.30 13.25 -13.63
C LYS A 540 12.52 12.77 -14.40
N VAL A 541 13.25 11.80 -13.85
CA VAL A 541 14.44 11.18 -14.47
C VAL A 541 14.02 9.95 -15.25
N TYR A 542 14.45 9.86 -16.50
CA TYR A 542 14.11 8.83 -17.48
C TYR A 542 15.32 7.96 -17.88
N ILE A 543 16.51 8.56 -17.93
CA ILE A 543 17.79 7.85 -18.13
C ILE A 543 18.72 8.22 -16.98
N MET A 544 19.41 7.22 -16.44
CA MET A 544 20.38 7.39 -15.38
C MET A 544 21.51 6.37 -15.55
N LEU A 545 22.63 6.80 -16.16
CA LEU A 545 23.78 5.94 -16.46
C LEU A 545 25.07 6.58 -15.96
N TYR A 546 25.95 5.78 -15.39
CA TYR A 546 27.26 6.21 -14.92
C TYR A 546 28.29 5.08 -15.09
N ASN A 547 29.56 5.34 -14.76
CA ASN A 547 30.68 4.42 -14.98
C ASN A 547 30.90 4.04 -16.45
N ILE A 548 30.56 4.93 -17.39
CA ILE A 548 30.81 4.70 -18.81
C ILE A 548 32.29 4.98 -19.12
N PRO A 549 33.03 4.09 -19.81
CA PRO A 549 34.44 4.32 -20.16
C PRO A 549 34.64 5.56 -21.03
N ALA A 550 35.71 6.33 -20.79
CA ALA A 550 36.04 7.55 -21.54
C ALA A 550 36.23 7.34 -23.06
N THR A 551 36.51 6.11 -23.50
CA THR A 551 36.64 5.74 -24.92
C THR A 551 35.29 5.56 -25.62
N THR A 552 34.19 5.54 -24.88
CA THR A 552 32.84 5.39 -25.42
C THR A 552 32.40 6.72 -26.04
N THR A 553 31.86 6.69 -27.25
CA THR A 553 31.43 7.89 -28.00
C THR A 553 29.91 7.97 -28.20
N GLY A 554 29.16 7.01 -27.66
CA GLY A 554 27.71 6.98 -27.78
C GLY A 554 27.07 5.71 -27.23
N ILE A 555 25.74 5.72 -27.19
CA ILE A 555 24.86 4.58 -26.97
C ILE A 555 23.95 4.46 -28.19
N ASN A 556 23.86 3.26 -28.76
CA ASN A 556 23.01 2.99 -29.92
C ASN A 556 21.54 2.88 -29.51
N GLU A 557 20.64 3.14 -30.47
CA GLU A 557 19.20 2.97 -30.28
C GLU A 557 18.89 1.53 -29.85
N GLY A 558 18.03 1.38 -28.84
CA GLY A 558 17.54 0.07 -28.41
C GLY A 558 18.62 -0.86 -27.82
N ALA A 559 19.78 -0.35 -27.42
CA ALA A 559 20.81 -1.14 -26.76
C ALA A 559 20.24 -1.83 -25.49
N ARG A 560 20.05 -3.16 -25.57
CA ARG A 560 19.34 -3.94 -24.53
C ARG A 560 20.25 -4.41 -23.39
N ASP A 561 21.52 -4.64 -23.68
CA ASP A 561 22.54 -4.96 -22.68
C ASP A 561 23.66 -3.93 -22.73
N ILE A 562 23.60 -2.97 -21.82
CA ILE A 562 24.65 -1.97 -21.59
C ILE A 562 25.30 -2.13 -20.22
N SER A 563 25.04 -3.25 -19.53
CA SER A 563 25.53 -3.53 -18.18
C SER A 563 27.06 -3.73 -18.14
N SER A 564 27.64 -4.15 -19.27
CA SER A 564 29.09 -4.23 -19.48
C SER A 564 29.73 -2.89 -19.84
N LEU A 565 28.93 -1.92 -20.31
CA LEU A 565 29.39 -0.59 -20.75
C LEU A 565 29.14 0.49 -19.69
N SER A 566 28.22 0.27 -18.76
CA SER A 566 27.71 1.29 -17.84
C SER A 566 26.99 0.67 -16.64
N THR A 567 26.75 1.47 -15.62
CA THR A 567 25.91 1.13 -14.47
C THR A 567 24.61 1.93 -14.51
N TRP A 568 23.48 1.25 -14.36
CA TRP A 568 22.18 1.88 -14.21
C TRP A 568 21.98 2.45 -12.80
N GLY A 569 21.60 3.73 -12.74
CA GLY A 569 20.96 4.31 -11.56
C GLY A 569 19.44 4.12 -11.58
N ILE A 570 18.77 4.55 -10.52
CA ILE A 570 17.32 4.44 -10.40
C ILE A 570 16.63 5.64 -11.06
N ASN A 571 15.68 5.38 -11.95
CA ASN A 571 14.84 6.43 -12.54
C ASN A 571 13.66 6.78 -11.61
N THR A 572 13.05 7.96 -11.76
CA THR A 572 11.94 8.38 -10.86
C THR A 572 10.56 8.06 -11.42
N VAL A 573 10.49 7.55 -12.66
CA VAL A 573 9.23 7.32 -13.38
C VAL A 573 8.64 5.98 -13.00
N ASN A 574 9.44 4.92 -13.05
CA ASN A 574 9.03 3.56 -12.67
C ASN A 574 9.87 2.96 -11.52
N ARG A 575 10.85 3.73 -10.98
CA ARG A 575 11.71 3.33 -9.85
C ARG A 575 12.52 2.06 -10.10
N ARG A 576 12.89 1.81 -11.36
CA ARG A 576 13.77 0.70 -11.77
C ARG A 576 15.12 1.22 -12.26
N ARG A 577 16.07 0.30 -12.37
CA ARG A 577 17.41 0.51 -12.92
C ARG A 577 17.42 0.26 -14.43
N GLU A 578 16.62 1.04 -15.14
CA GLU A 578 16.41 0.91 -16.59
C GLU A 578 15.96 2.25 -17.19
N TYR A 579 15.89 2.30 -18.52
CA TYR A 579 15.26 3.38 -19.24
C TYR A 579 13.75 3.40 -18.98
N ALA A 580 13.23 4.53 -18.52
CA ALA A 580 11.80 4.79 -18.54
C ALA A 580 11.45 5.55 -19.82
N PRO A 581 10.63 5.00 -20.73
CA PRO A 581 10.24 5.71 -21.95
C PRO A 581 9.28 6.87 -21.64
N PRO A 582 9.42 8.04 -22.28
CA PRO A 582 8.47 9.14 -22.18
C PRO A 582 7.02 8.68 -22.38
N CYS A 583 6.16 9.02 -21.42
CA CYS A 583 4.76 8.62 -21.40
C CYS A 583 3.85 9.72 -20.83
N SER A 584 4.02 10.95 -21.34
CA SER A 584 3.25 12.11 -20.84
C SER A 584 1.74 11.92 -21.05
N LYS A 585 0.95 12.15 -20.00
CA LYS A 585 -0.52 12.09 -20.02
C LYS A 585 -1.18 13.46 -20.21
N GLY A 586 -0.43 14.55 -20.04
CA GLY A 586 -0.92 15.93 -20.19
C GLY A 586 -0.77 16.44 -21.63
N PRO A 587 -1.63 17.38 -22.07
CA PRO A 587 -1.58 17.92 -23.43
C PRO A 587 -0.30 18.74 -23.67
N GLY A 588 0.06 18.89 -24.95
CA GLY A 588 1.16 19.74 -25.40
C GLY A 588 2.53 19.07 -25.38
N VAL A 589 3.45 19.65 -26.15
CA VAL A 589 4.86 19.25 -26.23
C VAL A 589 5.51 19.28 -24.84
N LYS A 590 6.34 18.27 -24.56
CA LYS A 590 7.20 18.19 -23.38
C LYS A 590 8.65 18.14 -23.82
N THR A 591 9.52 18.81 -23.06
CA THR A 591 10.97 18.81 -23.27
C THR A 591 11.65 17.93 -22.23
N TYR A 592 12.47 16.99 -22.70
CA TYR A 592 13.30 16.07 -21.92
C TYR A 592 14.77 16.44 -22.19
N THR A 593 15.48 16.88 -21.17
CA THR A 593 16.87 17.31 -21.30
C THR A 593 17.79 16.12 -21.03
N ALA A 594 18.48 15.65 -22.06
CA ALA A 594 19.59 14.72 -21.93
C ALA A 594 20.87 15.51 -21.64
N THR A 595 21.70 15.03 -20.72
CA THR A 595 22.99 15.64 -20.36
C THR A 595 24.04 14.56 -20.24
N VAL A 596 25.18 14.75 -20.91
CA VAL A 596 26.39 13.95 -20.74
C VAL A 596 27.40 14.73 -19.89
N PHE A 597 28.06 14.02 -18.97
CA PHE A 597 29.08 14.55 -18.07
C PHE A 597 30.41 13.84 -18.36
N ALA A 598 31.45 14.62 -18.65
CA ALA A 598 32.82 14.15 -18.75
C ALA A 598 33.50 14.28 -17.38
N LEU A 599 33.98 13.17 -16.81
CA LEU A 599 34.45 13.11 -15.43
C LEU A 599 35.95 12.75 -15.36
N SER A 600 36.70 13.44 -14.52
CA SER A 600 38.12 13.15 -14.24
C SER A 600 38.33 11.85 -13.46
N GLU A 601 37.28 11.34 -12.80
CA GLU A 601 37.22 10.07 -12.07
C GLU A 601 35.82 9.47 -12.16
N ALA A 602 35.70 8.15 -11.96
CA ALA A 602 34.40 7.50 -11.81
C ALA A 602 33.66 8.03 -10.56
N PRO A 603 32.34 8.23 -10.62
CA PRO A 603 31.57 8.74 -9.48
C PRO A 603 31.61 7.77 -8.30
N LYS A 604 31.78 8.31 -7.10
CA LYS A 604 31.82 7.57 -5.83
C LYS A 604 30.67 8.02 -4.96
N PHE A 605 29.75 7.11 -4.67
CA PHE A 605 28.66 7.31 -3.72
C PHE A 605 28.31 5.97 -3.07
N ASP A 606 27.79 6.02 -1.84
CA ASP A 606 27.18 4.85 -1.20
C ASP A 606 25.82 4.60 -1.87
N ALA A 607 25.84 3.77 -2.92
CA ALA A 607 24.63 3.27 -3.51
C ALA A 607 24.17 2.08 -2.65
N SER A 608 23.27 2.35 -1.70
CA SER A 608 22.46 1.30 -1.10
C SER A 608 21.84 0.41 -2.20
N ASN A 609 21.40 -0.81 -1.86
CA ASN A 609 20.93 -1.84 -2.80
C ASN A 609 19.83 -1.41 -3.81
N ASN A 610 19.33 -0.17 -3.72
CA ASN A 610 18.28 0.43 -4.54
C ASN A 610 18.78 1.19 -5.79
N GLY A 611 20.10 1.37 -5.99
CA GLY A 611 20.68 2.06 -7.15
C GLY A 611 20.72 3.60 -7.01
N ALA A 612 21.69 4.25 -7.68
CA ALA A 612 21.97 5.67 -7.46
C ALA A 612 20.92 6.62 -8.08
N THR A 613 20.48 7.61 -7.33
CA THR A 613 19.59 8.69 -7.80
C THR A 613 20.36 9.77 -8.58
N ARG A 614 19.67 10.57 -9.39
CA ARG A 614 20.27 11.72 -10.08
C ARG A 614 20.86 12.74 -9.09
N ALA A 615 20.19 13.00 -7.98
CA ALA A 615 20.70 13.89 -6.92
C ALA A 615 22.04 13.39 -6.34
N GLN A 616 22.15 12.09 -6.03
CA GLN A 616 23.39 11.48 -5.54
C GLN A 616 24.51 11.53 -6.59
N LEU A 617 24.21 11.27 -7.87
CA LEU A 617 25.21 11.40 -8.93
C LEU A 617 25.70 12.84 -9.01
N LEU A 618 24.80 13.82 -9.15
CA LEU A 618 25.16 15.23 -9.31
C LEU A 618 26.04 15.72 -8.16
N LYS A 619 25.72 15.32 -6.93
CA LYS A 619 26.55 15.61 -5.76
C LYS A 619 27.92 14.94 -5.83
N ALA A 620 28.00 13.68 -6.26
CA ALA A 620 29.27 12.96 -6.34
C ALA A 620 30.20 13.42 -7.46
N ILE A 621 29.64 13.97 -8.55
CA ILE A 621 30.40 14.46 -9.70
C ILE A 621 30.71 15.95 -9.65
N GLU A 622 30.21 16.67 -8.64
CA GLU A 622 30.34 18.13 -8.50
C GLU A 622 31.79 18.60 -8.66
N LYS A 623 32.74 17.88 -8.07
CA LYS A 623 34.18 18.22 -8.09
C LYS A 623 34.99 17.50 -9.17
N THR A 624 34.40 16.52 -9.86
CA THR A 624 35.09 15.71 -10.86
C THR A 624 34.62 15.97 -12.28
N THR A 625 33.57 16.78 -12.47
CA THR A 625 33.08 17.16 -13.79
C THR A 625 34.07 18.09 -14.50
N LEU A 626 34.65 17.61 -15.60
CA LEU A 626 35.53 18.38 -16.50
C LEU A 626 34.75 19.12 -17.58
N GLY A 627 33.58 18.61 -17.95
CA GLY A 627 32.69 19.29 -18.87
C GLY A 627 31.34 18.61 -19.03
N THR A 628 30.38 19.36 -19.57
CA THR A 628 29.04 18.84 -19.86
C THR A 628 28.55 19.28 -21.23
N ALA A 629 27.68 18.47 -21.82
CA ALA A 629 26.89 18.86 -22.99
C ALA A 629 25.46 18.35 -22.83
N SER A 630 24.47 19.16 -23.21
CA SER A 630 23.06 18.82 -23.10
C SER A 630 22.32 18.96 -24.43
N PHE A 631 21.30 18.11 -24.63
CA PHE A 631 20.42 18.08 -25.80
C PHE A 631 18.96 17.99 -25.36
N ASP A 632 18.09 18.82 -25.93
CA ASP A 632 16.67 18.87 -25.60
C ASP A 632 15.88 17.99 -26.57
N LEU A 633 15.32 16.90 -26.06
CA LEU A 633 14.40 16.03 -26.78
C LEU A 633 12.98 16.51 -26.56
N ARG A 634 12.21 16.70 -27.63
CA ARG A 634 10.82 17.11 -27.53
C ARG A 634 9.91 15.96 -27.92
N TYR A 635 8.83 15.74 -27.17
CA TYR A 635 7.81 14.77 -27.53
C TYR A 635 6.43 15.29 -27.16
N GLU A 636 5.46 15.09 -28.06
CA GLU A 636 4.06 15.34 -27.81
C GLU A 636 3.28 14.06 -28.07
N ARG A 637 2.60 13.59 -27.02
CA ARG A 637 1.68 12.46 -27.16
C ARG A 637 0.41 12.95 -27.83
N LYS A 638 0.20 12.55 -29.09
CA LYS A 638 -1.07 12.83 -29.78
C LYS A 638 -2.19 12.08 -29.05
N GLN A 639 -3.22 12.80 -28.60
CA GLN A 639 -4.43 12.15 -28.11
C GLN A 639 -5.00 11.30 -29.25
N LYS A 640 -5.28 10.02 -28.99
CA LYS A 640 -6.05 9.21 -29.94
C LYS A 640 -7.42 9.88 -30.06
N THR A 641 -7.68 10.52 -31.19
CA THR A 641 -9.03 10.81 -31.63
C THR A 641 -9.76 9.47 -31.69
N GLN A 642 -10.74 9.31 -30.82
CA GLN A 642 -11.67 8.17 -30.87
C GLN A 642 -12.53 8.24 -32.12
#